data_AF-A0A948RWZ7-F1
#
_entry.id   AF-A0A948RWZ7-F1
#
_cell.length_a   1.000
_cell.length_b   1.000
_cell.length_c   1.000
_cell.angle_alpha   90.00
_cell.angle_beta   90.00
_cell.angle_gamma   90.00
#
_symmetry.space_group_name_H-M   'P 1'
#
loop_
_entity.id
_entity.type
_entity.pdbx_description
1 polymer ?
#
loop_
_entity_poly.entity_id
_entity_poly.type
_entity_poly.pdbx_seq_one_letter_code
_entity_poly.pdbx_strand_id
1 'polypeptide(L)'
;MRGTAAFATVCVVAFCFVGCGERERLTSDGSGDPTLPEWVYGESQVYDAPAMPDGRIVDPLTGQTFRFPAGGSGLLTVLQLESGPHTASDEGAFEVSYEGSGSLELLIDHDPEDVDFLVGYLPLDYAVQEGEELDTSGWLPLRSTAGQGDTLVFELPVGVKKAGSMSLPWSGVKKFKPVRYKKGTANEVLFAQIEQNVRDAMNSLINALPAARRAAVMAAVNGAFEPVLYVPANRSAYLFTSKPKYVPYWDSFGLVAQCAIVIPDDATTSVAHEVGHYLHHVLLGNSGYLIFFQHARPSGHHVGMPGALNELIEEPAYFSEYYLKGTVSGAGPEKGTFLTNGGGSISPISVDYRDLEGMTVAMLASVIRDRDEIRDYANRVVKVPVVQGSREQLWQDCYEIIASGTSGVLAARDKIETLLQNSGQADKLPAMLQAIGWNHHVVCRFVDGNGNPLSGVTARAISKVGSMEYRLPARSRESDGTGTYGLSEFFPGANTLRIYYDGDSTDVPKIIPWTTPTNQQVDFGDISVVSDELLRKLHRCQHITFRIQARHLFSDGEQRDRHFEHHLYPLTWNGSNFSVRDTIDSYGFHGVMISDGNVEMNGMILNAEYTYDWTNDQSGNTHTESHIRVVVTGLPYTSDYLNLGHQHVRYTKEAAEAVPYITLMEATYTQSVDGTVTQSWSYISTNWSHPDATSTLDMEFHE
;
A
#
# COMPACT_ATOMS: atom_id res chain seq x y z
N MET A 1 -38.96 31.38 -36.13
CA MET A 1 -38.88 29.91 -35.93
C MET A 1 -38.13 29.64 -34.63
N ARG A 2 -38.52 28.56 -33.96
CA ARG A 2 -38.33 28.25 -32.54
C ARG A 2 -36.90 27.86 -32.15
N GLY A 3 -36.61 28.05 -30.85
CA GLY A 3 -35.68 27.26 -30.03
C GLY A 3 -34.31 27.91 -29.80
N THR A 4 -33.72 27.96 -28.61
CA THR A 4 -34.09 27.49 -27.27
C THR A 4 -33.10 28.16 -26.32
N ALA A 5 -33.58 28.84 -25.27
CA ALA A 5 -32.73 29.47 -24.26
C ALA A 5 -32.34 28.44 -23.20
N ALA A 6 -31.04 28.23 -22.98
CA ALA A 6 -30.52 27.49 -21.85
C ALA A 6 -30.18 28.49 -20.73
N PHE A 7 -30.91 28.41 -19.62
CA PHE A 7 -30.60 29.08 -18.37
C PHE A 7 -29.40 28.38 -17.72
N ALA A 8 -28.26 29.05 -17.64
CA ALA A 8 -27.13 28.63 -16.82
C ALA A 8 -27.26 29.30 -15.45
N THR A 9 -27.59 28.51 -14.43
CA THR A 9 -27.53 28.92 -13.02
C THR A 9 -26.06 29.03 -12.62
N VAL A 10 -25.59 30.26 -12.43
CA VAL A 10 -24.27 30.57 -11.85
C VAL A 10 -24.38 30.43 -10.34
N CYS A 11 -23.88 29.32 -9.78
CA CYS A 11 -23.60 29.24 -8.34
C CYS A 11 -22.26 29.93 -8.08
N VAL A 12 -22.33 31.11 -7.43
CA VAL A 12 -21.16 31.84 -6.94
C VAL A 12 -20.60 31.10 -5.74
N VAL A 13 -19.47 30.41 -5.91
CA VAL A 13 -18.65 29.89 -4.81
C VAL A 13 -17.81 31.06 -4.27
N ALA A 14 -18.23 31.62 -3.14
CA ALA A 14 -17.46 32.62 -2.43
C ALA A 14 -16.27 31.96 -1.73
N PHE A 15 -15.06 32.21 -2.25
CA PHE A 15 -13.80 31.90 -1.56
C PHE A 15 -13.59 32.88 -0.40
N CYS A 16 -13.78 32.40 0.83
CA CYS A 16 -13.27 33.09 2.01
C CYS A 16 -11.94 32.45 2.43
N PHE A 17 -10.83 33.07 2.02
CA PHE A 17 -9.54 32.87 2.68
C PHE A 17 -9.57 33.60 4.03
N VAL A 18 -9.46 32.87 5.14
CA VAL A 18 -9.17 33.47 6.45
C VAL A 18 -8.00 32.69 7.07
N GLY A 19 -6.88 33.38 7.21
CA GLY A 19 -5.70 32.88 7.92
C GLY A 19 -5.96 32.77 9.42
N CYS A 20 -5.35 31.76 10.03
CA CYS A 20 -5.36 31.57 11.47
C CYS A 20 -4.73 32.78 12.17
N GLY A 21 -5.56 33.58 12.84
CA GLY A 21 -5.11 34.46 13.92
C GLY A 21 -4.74 33.60 15.13
N GLU A 22 -3.61 33.94 15.75
CA GLU A 22 -3.14 33.36 17.01
C GLU A 22 -4.27 33.35 18.06
N ARG A 23 -4.68 32.15 18.51
CA ARG A 23 -5.42 32.00 19.76
C ARG A 23 -4.40 31.87 20.88
N GLU A 24 -4.54 32.71 21.90
CA GLU A 24 -3.75 32.67 23.12
C GLU A 24 -3.69 31.25 23.68
N ARG A 25 -2.46 30.73 23.80
CA ARG A 25 -2.16 29.58 24.65
C ARG A 25 -2.60 29.94 26.07
N LEU A 26 -3.62 29.25 26.58
CA LEU A 26 -3.76 29.07 28.03
C LEU A 26 -2.48 28.37 28.50
N THR A 27 -1.66 29.09 29.25
CA THR A 27 -0.45 28.55 29.84
C THR A 27 -0.80 27.48 30.86
N SER A 28 0.03 26.43 30.85
CA SER A 28 -0.09 25.21 31.63
C SER A 28 0.52 25.37 33.03
N ASP A 29 -0.11 26.16 33.89
CA ASP A 29 0.35 26.37 35.28
C ASP A 29 -0.72 26.13 36.36
N GLY A 30 -1.64 25.18 36.11
CA GLY A 30 -2.53 24.63 37.13
C GLY A 30 -2.65 23.12 37.03
N SER A 31 -1.90 22.38 37.85
CA SER A 31 -1.99 20.92 38.03
C SER A 31 -3.27 20.49 38.79
N GLY A 32 -4.42 21.03 38.42
CA GLY A 32 -5.70 20.50 38.88
C GLY A 32 -6.09 19.37 37.96
N ASP A 33 -6.19 18.14 38.47
CA ASP A 33 -7.03 17.13 37.83
C ASP A 33 -8.36 17.80 37.44
N PRO A 34 -8.86 17.64 36.20
CA PRO A 34 -10.20 18.11 35.88
C PRO A 34 -11.17 17.37 36.81
N THR A 35 -11.66 18.07 37.83
CA THR A 35 -12.69 17.54 38.71
C THR A 35 -13.91 17.23 37.86
N LEU A 36 -14.29 15.96 37.78
CA LEU A 36 -15.53 15.53 37.14
C LEU A 36 -16.68 16.43 37.59
N PRO A 37 -17.59 16.86 36.68
CA PRO A 37 -18.66 17.76 37.06
C PRO A 37 -19.47 17.16 38.23
N GLU A 38 -19.61 17.90 39.32
CA GLU A 38 -20.45 17.48 40.44
C GLU A 38 -21.91 17.43 39.97
N TRP A 39 -22.53 16.25 40.11
CA TRP A 39 -23.97 16.09 39.89
C TRP A 39 -24.72 16.74 41.05
N VAL A 40 -25.69 17.58 40.73
CA VAL A 40 -26.63 18.12 41.71
C VAL A 40 -27.92 17.35 41.60
N TYR A 41 -28.29 16.71 42.70
CA TYR A 41 -29.43 15.83 42.81
C TYR A 41 -30.58 16.56 43.49
N GLY A 42 -31.77 16.44 42.89
CA GLY A 42 -33.03 16.93 43.45
C GLY A 42 -33.74 15.86 44.27
N GLU A 43 -35.08 15.88 44.20
CA GLU A 43 -35.91 14.92 44.92
C GLU A 43 -35.75 13.47 44.41
N SER A 44 -35.93 12.51 45.33
CA SER A 44 -35.86 11.08 45.06
C SER A 44 -37.17 10.40 45.39
N GLN A 45 -37.59 9.43 44.58
CA GLN A 45 -38.76 8.59 44.83
C GLN A 45 -38.43 7.11 44.68
N VAL A 46 -39.02 6.28 45.54
CA VAL A 46 -38.84 4.83 45.56
C VAL A 46 -40.19 4.16 45.36
N TYR A 47 -40.22 3.13 44.52
CA TYR A 47 -41.41 2.39 44.14
C TYR A 47 -41.19 0.89 44.23
N ASP A 48 -42.22 0.17 44.65
CA ASP A 48 -42.26 -1.29 44.52
C ASP A 48 -42.49 -1.68 43.05
N ALA A 49 -41.61 -2.52 42.50
CA ALA A 49 -41.74 -3.02 41.14
C ALA A 49 -43.02 -3.88 41.01
N PRO A 50 -43.90 -3.62 40.03
CA PRO A 50 -45.14 -4.36 39.89
C PRO A 50 -44.87 -5.82 39.49
N ALA A 51 -45.43 -6.77 40.22
CA ALA A 51 -45.25 -8.20 39.97
C ALA A 51 -45.94 -8.74 38.71
N MET A 52 -46.84 -7.94 38.11
CA MET A 52 -47.63 -8.35 36.95
C MET A 52 -46.99 -7.93 35.62
N PRO A 53 -47.13 -8.72 34.55
CA PRO A 53 -46.73 -8.32 33.20
C PRO A 53 -47.36 -6.98 32.77
N ASP A 54 -46.59 -6.18 32.04
CA ASP A 54 -46.94 -4.80 31.63
C ASP A 54 -47.33 -3.88 32.82
N GLY A 55 -46.77 -4.15 34.00
CA GLY A 55 -46.92 -3.26 35.15
C GLY A 55 -46.22 -1.91 34.91
N ARG A 56 -46.87 -0.80 35.25
CA ARG A 56 -46.36 0.56 34.98
C ARG A 56 -46.26 1.41 36.23
N ILE A 57 -45.27 2.29 36.26
CA ILE A 57 -45.07 3.31 37.28
C ILE A 57 -44.97 4.65 36.56
N VAL A 58 -45.84 5.60 36.90
CA VAL A 58 -45.73 6.99 36.43
C VAL A 58 -45.06 7.78 37.53
N ASP A 59 -43.86 8.30 37.26
CA ASP A 59 -43.09 9.08 38.21
C ASP A 59 -43.45 10.56 38.09
N PRO A 60 -44.03 11.19 39.13
CA PRO A 60 -44.47 12.57 39.06
C PRO A 60 -43.32 13.58 39.15
N LEU A 61 -42.12 13.17 39.59
CA LEU A 61 -40.94 14.04 39.68
C LEU A 61 -40.36 14.35 38.30
N THR A 62 -40.24 13.31 37.47
CA THR A 62 -39.64 13.38 36.14
C THR A 62 -40.68 13.42 35.02
N GLY A 63 -41.94 13.12 35.32
CA GLY A 63 -43.03 12.98 34.36
C GLY A 63 -42.92 11.73 33.48
N GLN A 64 -42.00 10.81 33.80
CA GLN A 64 -41.71 9.64 32.98
C GLN A 64 -42.54 8.42 33.40
N THR A 65 -42.77 7.51 32.45
CA THR A 65 -43.44 6.23 32.71
C THR A 65 -42.46 5.06 32.56
N PHE A 66 -42.35 4.24 33.60
CA PHE A 66 -41.56 3.02 33.61
C PHE A 66 -42.45 1.80 33.46
N ARG A 67 -42.02 0.83 32.64
CA ARG A 67 -42.76 -0.41 32.35
C ARG A 67 -41.93 -1.65 32.68
N PHE A 68 -42.57 -2.65 33.27
CA PHE A 68 -42.01 -3.98 33.54
C PHE A 68 -42.71 -5.01 32.64
N PRO A 69 -42.19 -5.29 31.43
CA PRO A 69 -42.93 -6.03 30.40
C PRO A 69 -43.30 -7.45 30.84
N ALA A 70 -42.41 -8.14 31.56
CA ALA A 70 -42.65 -9.48 32.10
C ALA A 70 -43.11 -9.47 33.58
N GLY A 71 -43.29 -8.29 34.18
CA GLY A 71 -43.38 -8.12 35.62
C GLY A 71 -42.00 -8.03 36.29
N GLY A 72 -41.96 -7.36 37.43
CA GLY A 72 -40.76 -7.09 38.22
C GLY A 72 -40.89 -7.53 39.68
N SER A 73 -39.80 -7.42 40.43
CA SER A 73 -39.82 -7.53 41.89
C SER A 73 -38.72 -6.65 42.47
N GLY A 74 -38.84 -6.21 43.71
CA GLY A 74 -37.85 -5.33 44.34
C GLY A 74 -38.19 -3.85 44.16
N LEU A 75 -37.17 -2.99 44.22
CA LEU A 75 -37.36 -1.54 44.35
C LEU A 75 -36.76 -0.78 43.16
N LEU A 76 -37.58 0.08 42.56
CA LEU A 76 -37.18 1.09 41.59
C LEU A 76 -36.98 2.42 42.31
N THR A 77 -35.80 3.01 42.20
CA THR A 77 -35.52 4.37 42.69
C THR A 77 -35.33 5.29 41.49
N VAL A 78 -36.02 6.43 41.50
CA VAL A 78 -35.91 7.50 40.51
C VAL A 78 -35.47 8.76 41.24
N LEU A 79 -34.46 9.44 40.72
CA LEU A 79 -33.84 10.61 41.34
C LEU A 79 -33.73 11.72 40.30
N GLN A 80 -34.29 12.90 40.59
CA GLN A 80 -34.18 14.04 39.69
C GLN A 80 -32.75 14.56 39.66
N LEU A 81 -32.26 14.94 38.47
CA LEU A 81 -31.00 15.64 38.31
C LEU A 81 -31.29 17.12 38.06
N GLU A 82 -30.89 17.99 39.00
CA GLU A 82 -31.05 19.43 38.89
C GLU A 82 -29.97 20.06 38.01
N SER A 83 -28.74 19.54 38.12
CA SER A 83 -27.65 19.91 37.22
C SER A 83 -26.57 18.82 37.15
N GLY A 84 -25.70 18.92 36.16
CA GLY A 84 -24.58 18.01 35.94
C GLY A 84 -23.82 18.40 34.66
N PRO A 85 -23.01 17.47 34.10
CA PRO A 85 -22.42 17.61 32.77
C PRO A 85 -23.45 18.12 31.75
N HIS A 86 -23.17 19.29 31.19
CA HIS A 86 -24.08 20.03 30.31
C HIS A 86 -24.67 19.17 29.18
N THR A 87 -25.95 19.35 28.88
CA THR A 87 -26.66 18.86 27.68
C THR A 87 -27.67 19.86 27.14
N ALA A 88 -28.03 19.65 25.87
CA ALA A 88 -28.75 20.50 24.92
C ALA A 88 -30.19 20.98 25.22
N SER A 89 -30.74 20.89 26.44
CA SER A 89 -32.12 21.38 26.68
C SER A 89 -32.52 21.54 28.15
N ASP A 90 -33.58 22.32 28.39
CA ASP A 90 -34.23 22.58 29.69
C ASP A 90 -35.10 21.40 30.21
N GLU A 91 -35.07 20.23 29.55
CA GLU A 91 -35.86 19.06 29.96
C GLU A 91 -35.11 18.23 31.01
N GLY A 92 -35.77 17.94 32.14
CA GLY A 92 -35.16 17.35 33.32
C GLY A 92 -34.48 16.00 33.06
N ALA A 93 -33.21 15.89 33.47
CA ALA A 93 -32.50 14.62 33.50
C ALA A 93 -32.82 13.88 34.81
N PHE A 94 -32.60 12.57 34.82
CA PHE A 94 -32.89 11.74 35.99
C PHE A 94 -31.92 10.57 36.12
N GLU A 95 -31.75 10.09 37.35
CA GLU A 95 -31.03 8.86 37.67
C GLU A 95 -32.01 7.75 38.08
N VAL A 96 -31.81 6.54 37.57
CA VAL A 96 -32.58 5.35 37.89
C VAL A 96 -31.68 4.28 38.47
N SER A 97 -32.10 3.68 39.58
CA SER A 97 -31.56 2.41 40.05
C SER A 97 -32.69 1.40 40.26
N TYR A 98 -32.46 0.16 39.86
CA TYR A 98 -33.41 -0.92 40.04
C TYR A 98 -32.73 -2.11 40.72
N GLU A 99 -33.15 -2.39 41.94
CA GLU A 99 -32.68 -3.52 42.75
C GLU A 99 -33.77 -4.58 42.78
N GLY A 100 -33.76 -5.46 41.78
CA GLY A 100 -34.89 -6.33 41.51
C GLY A 100 -34.67 -7.37 40.42
N SER A 101 -35.73 -8.08 40.06
CA SER A 101 -35.73 -9.06 38.96
C SER A 101 -36.62 -8.61 37.81
N GLY A 102 -36.28 -8.95 36.56
CA GLY A 102 -37.07 -8.55 35.38
C GLY A 102 -36.44 -7.37 34.64
N SER A 103 -36.89 -7.12 33.41
CA SER A 103 -36.44 -5.97 32.62
C SER A 103 -37.24 -4.71 32.96
N LEU A 104 -36.60 -3.56 32.75
CA LEU A 104 -37.20 -2.25 32.90
C LEU A 104 -37.17 -1.52 31.56
N GLU A 105 -38.28 -0.90 31.20
CA GLU A 105 -38.39 -0.05 30.02
C GLU A 105 -38.86 1.36 30.42
N LEU A 106 -38.41 2.36 29.68
CA LEU A 106 -38.93 3.72 29.71
C LEU A 106 -39.90 3.92 28.56
N LEU A 107 -41.08 4.47 28.86
CA LEU A 107 -42.06 4.91 27.87
C LEU A 107 -42.00 6.43 27.79
N ILE A 108 -41.67 6.95 26.62
CA ILE A 108 -41.69 8.37 26.31
C ILE A 108 -42.88 8.61 25.39
N ASP A 109 -43.84 9.42 25.83
CA ASP A 109 -44.91 9.91 24.97
C ASP A 109 -44.28 10.57 23.75
N HIS A 110 -44.78 10.32 22.54
CA HIS A 110 -44.14 10.74 21.29
C HIS A 110 -45.18 11.29 20.33
N ASP A 111 -44.90 12.45 19.75
CA ASP A 111 -45.64 12.91 18.57
C ASP A 111 -44.84 12.46 17.33
N PRO A 112 -45.42 11.69 16.39
CA PRO A 112 -44.74 11.29 15.15
C PRO A 112 -44.19 12.46 14.32
N GLU A 113 -44.66 13.67 14.59
CA GLU A 113 -44.19 14.89 13.96
C GLU A 113 -42.96 15.52 14.66
N ASP A 114 -42.68 15.16 15.91
CA ASP A 114 -41.51 15.59 16.68
C ASP A 114 -40.33 14.63 16.51
N VAL A 115 -39.14 15.10 16.86
CA VAL A 115 -37.95 14.25 16.95
C VAL A 115 -37.61 14.00 18.42
N ASP A 116 -37.78 12.77 18.87
CA ASP A 116 -37.59 12.37 20.28
C ASP A 116 -36.50 11.32 20.43
N PHE A 117 -35.59 11.54 21.38
CA PHE A 117 -34.53 10.61 21.76
C PHE A 117 -34.47 10.43 23.27
N LEU A 118 -33.89 9.31 23.70
CA LEU A 118 -33.35 9.16 25.03
C LEU A 118 -31.83 9.17 24.93
N VAL A 119 -31.15 9.96 25.75
CA VAL A 119 -29.69 9.88 25.92
C VAL A 119 -29.37 9.30 27.29
N GLY A 120 -28.32 8.47 27.37
CA GLY A 120 -27.74 7.96 28.61
C GLY A 120 -26.37 8.59 28.88
N TYR A 121 -26.04 8.87 30.14
CA TYR A 121 -24.70 9.32 30.53
C TYR A 121 -23.84 8.12 30.94
N LEU A 122 -22.73 7.94 30.24
CA LEU A 122 -21.99 6.68 30.19
C LEU A 122 -20.50 6.91 30.35
N PRO A 123 -19.77 6.03 31.04
CA PRO A 123 -18.32 6.03 30.94
C PRO A 123 -17.88 5.75 29.50
N LEU A 124 -16.92 6.54 29.02
CA LEU A 124 -16.31 6.41 27.70
C LEU A 124 -15.02 5.58 27.76
N ASP A 125 -14.78 4.84 28.86
CA ASP A 125 -13.67 3.89 29.02
C ASP A 125 -13.56 2.86 27.88
N TYR A 126 -14.61 2.73 27.06
CA TYR A 126 -14.69 1.85 25.89
C TYR A 126 -15.16 2.56 24.61
N ALA A 127 -15.22 3.89 24.64
CA ALA A 127 -15.45 4.76 23.49
C ALA A 127 -14.16 5.55 23.24
N VAL A 128 -13.57 5.44 22.05
CA VAL A 128 -12.32 6.14 21.75
C VAL A 128 -12.59 7.65 21.67
N GLN A 129 -11.78 8.41 22.39
CA GLN A 129 -11.82 9.86 22.41
C GLN A 129 -10.68 10.42 21.57
N GLU A 130 -10.99 11.42 20.76
CA GLU A 130 -9.96 12.25 20.15
C GLU A 130 -9.46 13.28 21.17
N GLY A 131 -8.20 13.16 21.64
CA GLY A 131 -7.53 14.25 22.36
C GLY A 131 -6.70 13.82 23.58
N GLU A 132 -5.97 14.79 24.15
CA GLU A 132 -5.29 14.67 25.46
C GLU A 132 -6.25 14.84 26.65
N GLU A 133 -7.48 15.29 26.40
CA GLU A 133 -8.51 15.47 27.42
C GLU A 133 -9.31 14.18 27.57
N LEU A 134 -8.96 13.43 28.62
CA LEU A 134 -9.64 12.21 29.05
C LEU A 134 -11.02 12.56 29.64
N ASP A 135 -12.03 12.78 28.80
CA ASP A 135 -13.40 12.77 29.27
C ASP A 135 -13.75 11.32 29.66
N THR A 136 -13.76 10.93 30.92
CA THR A 136 -14.04 9.52 31.25
C THR A 136 -15.51 9.13 31.01
N SER A 137 -16.39 10.04 30.57
CA SER A 137 -17.82 9.80 30.37
C SER A 137 -18.51 10.80 29.45
N GLY A 138 -19.68 10.45 28.89
CA GLY A 138 -20.52 11.37 28.13
C GLY A 138 -21.94 10.90 27.79
N TRP A 139 -22.73 11.82 27.24
CA TRP A 139 -24.12 11.56 26.82
C TRP A 139 -24.15 10.90 25.43
N LEU A 140 -24.77 9.73 25.32
CA LEU A 140 -24.93 9.00 24.06
C LEU A 140 -26.41 8.67 23.82
N PRO A 141 -26.89 8.75 22.56
CA PRO A 141 -28.28 8.41 22.27
C PRO A 141 -28.52 6.90 22.42
N LEU A 142 -29.73 6.54 22.83
CA LEU A 142 -30.20 5.17 22.96
C LEU A 142 -31.20 4.88 21.84
N ARG A 143 -31.15 3.66 21.31
CA ARG A 143 -32.11 3.18 20.31
C ARG A 143 -33.43 2.81 21.00
N SER A 144 -34.55 3.27 20.43
CA SER A 144 -35.88 2.77 20.84
C SER A 144 -36.05 1.32 20.41
N THR A 145 -36.57 0.46 21.29
CA THR A 145 -36.87 -0.95 20.99
C THR A 145 -38.20 -1.13 20.25
N ALA A 146 -39.11 -0.16 20.38
CA ALA A 146 -40.37 -0.11 19.65
C ALA A 146 -40.92 1.33 19.59
N GLY A 147 -41.68 1.62 18.54
CA GLY A 147 -42.62 2.74 18.49
C GLY A 147 -44.04 2.19 18.33
N GLN A 148 -44.96 2.60 19.19
CA GLN A 148 -46.36 2.16 19.12
C GLN A 148 -47.30 3.35 19.24
N GLY A 149 -47.76 3.87 18.09
CA GLY A 149 -48.57 5.09 18.06
C GLY A 149 -47.76 6.25 18.64
N ASP A 150 -48.30 6.85 19.69
CA ASP A 150 -47.76 8.06 20.31
C ASP A 150 -46.79 7.74 21.47
N THR A 151 -46.03 6.65 21.38
CA THR A 151 -45.09 6.23 22.44
C THR A 151 -43.85 5.56 21.89
N LEU A 152 -42.68 6.03 22.31
CA LEU A 152 -41.39 5.38 22.13
C LEU A 152 -41.04 4.55 23.36
N VAL A 153 -40.52 3.35 23.12
CA VAL A 153 -40.10 2.41 24.17
C VAL A 153 -38.59 2.29 24.15
N PHE A 154 -37.95 2.44 25.32
CA PHE A 154 -36.52 2.25 25.50
C PHE A 154 -36.27 1.21 26.59
N GLU A 155 -35.50 0.17 26.29
CA GLU A 155 -35.05 -0.77 27.32
C GLU A 155 -33.93 -0.12 28.14
N LEU A 156 -34.11 -0.07 29.47
CA LEU A 156 -33.13 0.53 30.38
C LEU A 156 -32.20 -0.56 30.93
N PRO A 157 -30.87 -0.42 30.79
CA PRO A 157 -29.90 -1.42 31.24
C PRO A 157 -29.63 -1.36 32.76
N VAL A 158 -30.70 -1.33 33.58
CA VAL A 158 -30.61 -1.29 35.05
C VAL A 158 -30.93 -2.66 35.66
N GLY A 159 -30.07 -3.15 36.57
CA GLY A 159 -30.37 -4.30 37.43
C GLY A 159 -30.06 -5.71 36.88
N VAL A 160 -29.66 -5.89 35.61
CA VAL A 160 -29.37 -7.24 35.07
C VAL A 160 -27.88 -7.61 35.20
N LYS A 161 -27.53 -8.41 36.23
CA LYS A 161 -26.26 -9.17 36.26
C LYS A 161 -26.51 -10.59 35.72
N LYS A 162 -26.20 -10.86 34.45
CA LYS A 162 -26.06 -12.25 33.97
C LYS A 162 -24.65 -12.75 34.30
N ALA A 163 -24.55 -13.85 35.04
CA ALA A 163 -23.28 -14.52 35.30
C ALA A 163 -22.78 -15.20 34.02
N GLY A 164 -21.53 -14.92 33.62
CA GLY A 164 -20.80 -15.70 32.60
C GLY A 164 -20.53 -15.04 31.25
N SER A 165 -21.02 -13.82 30.97
CA SER A 165 -20.49 -13.00 29.88
C SER A 165 -19.36 -12.11 30.42
N MET A 166 -18.43 -11.66 29.57
CA MET A 166 -17.46 -10.62 29.93
C MET A 166 -18.17 -9.51 30.72
N SER A 167 -17.57 -9.02 31.80
CA SER A 167 -18.09 -7.86 32.52
C SER A 167 -18.13 -6.67 31.54
N LEU A 168 -19.31 -6.35 31.03
CA LEU A 168 -19.51 -5.32 30.02
C LEU A 168 -20.04 -4.01 30.64
N PRO A 169 -19.72 -2.85 30.05
CA PRO A 169 -19.71 -1.53 30.73
C PRO A 169 -21.09 -0.88 30.90
N TRP A 170 -22.13 -1.43 30.26
CA TRP A 170 -23.50 -0.90 30.31
C TRP A 170 -24.30 -1.43 31.50
N SER A 171 -23.74 -2.39 32.25
CA SER A 171 -24.26 -2.76 33.56
C SER A 171 -23.97 -1.65 34.56
N GLY A 172 -24.87 -0.66 34.67
CA GLY A 172 -24.69 0.48 35.58
C GLY A 172 -24.91 1.86 34.97
N VAL A 173 -25.43 1.99 33.74
CA VAL A 173 -25.99 3.27 33.27
C VAL A 173 -27.18 3.57 34.15
N LYS A 174 -27.12 4.71 34.84
CA LYS A 174 -28.21 5.13 35.72
C LYS A 174 -28.81 6.45 35.28
N LYS A 175 -28.05 7.28 34.57
CA LYS A 175 -28.44 8.66 34.28
C LYS A 175 -28.96 8.74 32.85
N PHE A 176 -30.18 9.26 32.70
CA PHE A 176 -30.89 9.35 31.45
C PHE A 176 -31.51 10.74 31.28
N LYS A 177 -31.71 11.14 30.03
CA LYS A 177 -32.37 12.40 29.68
C LYS A 177 -33.17 12.25 28.38
N PRO A 178 -34.47 12.59 28.38
CA PRO A 178 -35.23 12.73 27.14
C PRO A 178 -34.79 14.00 26.42
N VAL A 179 -34.68 13.93 25.09
CA VAL A 179 -34.37 15.07 24.23
C VAL A 179 -35.45 15.15 23.17
N ARG A 180 -36.12 16.31 23.11
CA ARG A 180 -37.20 16.56 22.17
C ARG A 180 -36.94 17.77 21.29
N TYR A 181 -37.03 17.58 19.98
CA TYR A 181 -37.10 18.66 19.00
C TYR A 181 -38.51 18.75 18.44
N LYS A 182 -39.23 19.77 18.88
CA LYS A 182 -40.60 20.02 18.44
C LYS A 182 -40.64 20.34 16.95
N LYS A 183 -41.65 19.83 16.23
CA LYS A 183 -41.87 20.15 14.83
C LYS A 183 -41.86 21.64 14.56
N GLY A 184 -41.17 22.05 13.50
CA GLY A 184 -41.10 23.44 13.06
C GLY A 184 -40.16 24.32 13.89
N THR A 185 -39.44 23.74 14.86
CA THR A 185 -38.31 24.41 15.52
C THR A 185 -37.06 24.35 14.65
N ALA A 186 -36.13 25.30 14.85
CA ALA A 186 -34.87 25.30 14.11
C ALA A 186 -34.04 24.02 14.33
N ASN A 187 -34.11 23.44 15.53
CA ASN A 187 -33.41 22.20 15.88
C ASN A 187 -33.98 20.99 15.13
N GLU A 188 -35.30 20.90 14.98
CA GLU A 188 -35.93 19.83 14.21
C GLU A 188 -35.57 19.93 12.72
N VAL A 189 -35.66 21.12 12.13
CA VAL A 189 -35.28 21.34 10.73
C VAL A 189 -33.81 21.00 10.48
N LEU A 190 -32.92 21.40 11.39
CA LEU A 190 -31.50 21.07 11.31
C LEU A 190 -31.25 19.56 11.44
N PHE A 191 -31.92 18.92 12.41
CA PHE A 191 -31.83 17.48 12.59
C PHE A 191 -32.22 16.74 11.31
N ALA A 192 -33.39 17.06 10.75
CA ALA A 192 -33.89 16.45 9.51
C ALA A 192 -32.92 16.65 8.33
N GLN A 193 -32.30 17.83 8.21
CA GLN A 193 -31.31 18.12 7.18
C GLN A 193 -30.03 17.28 7.34
N ILE A 194 -29.51 17.15 8.56
CA ILE A 194 -28.32 16.34 8.84
C ILE A 194 -28.63 14.85 8.66
N GLU A 195 -29.78 14.39 9.13
CA GLU A 195 -30.23 13.01 8.91
C GLU A 195 -30.29 12.68 7.42
N GLN A 196 -30.91 13.55 6.63
CA GLN A 196 -30.96 13.36 5.18
C GLN A 196 -29.55 13.30 4.56
N ASN A 197 -28.64 14.19 4.97
CA ASN A 197 -27.25 14.19 4.50
C ASN A 197 -26.52 12.88 4.85
N VAL A 198 -26.72 12.38 6.08
CA VAL A 198 -26.15 11.09 6.52
C VAL A 198 -26.70 9.94 5.68
N ARG A 199 -28.02 9.88 5.49
CA ARG A 199 -28.68 8.84 4.69
C ARG A 199 -28.24 8.88 3.22
N ASP A 200 -28.10 10.06 2.64
CA ASP A 200 -27.62 10.22 1.25
C ASP A 200 -26.15 9.81 1.09
N ALA A 201 -25.30 10.17 2.06
CA ALA A 201 -23.91 9.74 2.11
C ALA A 201 -23.80 8.21 2.23
N MET A 202 -24.56 7.61 3.15
CA MET A 202 -24.64 6.15 3.34
C MET A 202 -25.05 5.46 2.05
N ASN A 203 -26.17 5.88 1.44
CA ASN A 203 -26.66 5.30 0.19
C ASN A 203 -25.63 5.43 -0.94
N SER A 204 -24.97 6.58 -1.05
CA SER A 204 -23.95 6.82 -2.08
C SER A 204 -22.74 5.91 -1.92
N LEU A 205 -22.27 5.71 -0.69
CA LEU A 205 -21.14 4.82 -0.40
C LEU A 205 -21.51 3.35 -0.56
N ILE A 206 -22.71 2.93 -0.13
CA ILE A 206 -23.19 1.55 -0.33
C ILE A 206 -23.29 1.25 -1.83
N ASN A 207 -23.76 2.21 -2.63
CA ASN A 207 -23.79 2.08 -4.09
C ASN A 207 -22.40 2.03 -4.72
N ALA A 208 -21.36 2.55 -4.06
CA ALA A 208 -19.97 2.46 -4.49
C ALA A 208 -19.37 1.06 -4.28
N LEU A 209 -19.98 0.21 -3.45
CA LEU A 209 -19.53 -1.17 -3.23
C LEU A 209 -19.83 -2.06 -4.44
N PRO A 210 -19.11 -3.18 -4.60
CA PRO A 210 -19.46 -4.20 -5.58
C PRO A 210 -20.88 -4.71 -5.37
N ALA A 211 -21.58 -5.01 -6.48
CA ALA A 211 -22.97 -5.48 -6.45
C ALA A 211 -23.17 -6.69 -5.51
N ALA A 212 -22.17 -7.57 -5.41
CA ALA A 212 -22.19 -8.74 -4.53
C ALA A 212 -22.28 -8.39 -3.03
N ARG A 213 -21.81 -7.20 -2.61
CA ARG A 213 -21.84 -6.76 -1.20
C ARG A 213 -23.05 -5.92 -0.84
N ARG A 214 -23.60 -5.15 -1.80
CA ARG A 214 -24.65 -4.16 -1.54
C ARG A 214 -25.83 -4.73 -0.75
N ALA A 215 -26.33 -5.90 -1.15
CA ALA A 215 -27.49 -6.52 -0.50
C ALA A 215 -27.21 -6.90 0.97
N ALA A 216 -26.03 -7.46 1.26
CA ALA A 216 -25.64 -7.84 2.62
C ALA A 216 -25.43 -6.60 3.50
N VAL A 217 -24.78 -5.56 2.96
CA VAL A 217 -24.56 -4.30 3.68
C VAL A 217 -25.89 -3.59 3.95
N MET A 218 -26.78 -3.48 2.98
CA MET A 218 -28.12 -2.91 3.19
C MET A 218 -28.92 -3.68 4.24
N ALA A 219 -28.85 -5.01 4.23
CA ALA A 219 -29.53 -5.83 5.24
C ALA A 219 -28.94 -5.60 6.66
N ALA A 220 -27.62 -5.41 6.76
CA ALA A 220 -26.96 -5.08 8.02
C ALA A 220 -27.36 -3.69 8.53
N VAL A 221 -27.32 -2.68 7.66
CA VAL A 221 -27.72 -1.29 7.94
C VAL A 221 -29.19 -1.21 8.37
N ASN A 222 -30.09 -1.96 7.73
CA ASN A 222 -31.51 -1.98 8.08
C ASN A 222 -31.85 -2.91 9.27
N GLY A 223 -30.84 -3.48 9.93
CA GLY A 223 -31.02 -4.48 10.98
C GLY A 223 -30.08 -4.27 12.16
N ALA A 224 -29.03 -5.09 12.21
CA ALA A 224 -28.10 -5.15 13.34
C ALA A 224 -27.18 -3.93 13.47
N PHE A 225 -27.02 -3.13 12.42
CA PHE A 225 -26.17 -1.94 12.37
C PHE A 225 -26.95 -0.67 12.05
N GLU A 226 -28.25 -0.61 12.33
CA GLU A 226 -29.01 0.63 12.15
C GLU A 226 -28.37 1.75 12.98
N PRO A 227 -27.93 2.87 12.37
CA PRO A 227 -27.26 3.93 13.09
C PRO A 227 -28.28 4.78 13.84
N VAL A 228 -27.92 5.18 15.05
CA VAL A 228 -28.64 6.19 15.81
C VAL A 228 -28.03 7.54 15.47
N LEU A 229 -28.84 8.49 15.02
CA LEU A 229 -28.38 9.83 14.68
C LEU A 229 -28.65 10.79 15.84
N TYR A 230 -27.68 11.63 16.17
CA TYR A 230 -27.85 12.64 17.20
C TYR A 230 -27.21 13.96 16.79
N VAL A 231 -28.01 15.03 16.83
CA VAL A 231 -27.56 16.39 16.54
C VAL A 231 -27.77 17.20 17.82
N PRO A 232 -26.72 17.54 18.57
CA PRO A 232 -26.87 18.36 19.78
C PRO A 232 -27.22 19.80 19.41
N ALA A 233 -28.25 20.35 20.04
CA ALA A 233 -28.52 21.79 20.01
C ALA A 233 -27.67 22.48 21.09
N ASN A 234 -26.78 23.41 20.72
CA ASN A 234 -26.05 24.34 21.61
C ASN A 234 -24.66 23.92 22.14
N ARG A 235 -23.79 24.94 22.23
CA ARG A 235 -22.30 24.93 22.13
C ARG A 235 -21.50 24.62 23.41
N SER A 236 -22.13 24.29 24.54
CA SER A 236 -21.47 24.34 25.86
C SER A 236 -21.40 23.00 26.62
N ALA A 237 -21.84 21.92 25.99
CA ALA A 237 -21.67 20.58 26.53
C ALA A 237 -20.31 20.02 26.12
N TYR A 238 -19.35 19.94 27.04
CA TYR A 238 -17.91 19.71 26.79
C TYR A 238 -17.61 18.59 25.78
N LEU A 239 -18.32 17.46 25.84
CA LEU A 239 -18.22 16.34 24.89
C LEU A 239 -18.70 16.62 23.45
N PHE A 240 -19.38 17.75 23.24
CA PHE A 240 -19.99 18.18 21.99
C PHE A 240 -19.41 19.53 21.51
N THR A 241 -18.30 20.00 22.08
CA THR A 241 -17.79 21.36 21.85
C THR A 241 -16.95 21.58 20.59
N SER A 242 -16.75 20.62 19.66
CA SER A 242 -16.17 21.03 18.35
C SER A 242 -16.24 20.09 17.14
N LYS A 243 -16.52 18.79 17.27
CA LYS A 243 -16.39 17.88 16.11
C LYS A 243 -17.49 16.83 15.96
N PRO A 244 -17.92 16.52 14.71
CA PRO A 244 -18.57 15.27 14.35
C PRO A 244 -17.82 14.06 14.89
N LYS A 245 -18.55 12.99 15.19
CA LYS A 245 -17.96 11.73 15.62
C LYS A 245 -18.83 10.52 15.34
N TYR A 246 -18.20 9.45 14.94
CA TYR A 246 -18.72 8.10 14.95
C TYR A 246 -18.38 7.40 16.27
N VAL A 247 -19.41 7.02 17.03
CA VAL A 247 -19.24 6.30 18.30
C VAL A 247 -19.76 4.88 18.15
N PRO A 248 -18.89 3.87 18.04
CA PRO A 248 -19.31 2.48 18.17
C PRO A 248 -19.58 2.19 19.65
N TYR A 249 -20.70 1.53 19.95
CA TYR A 249 -20.96 1.01 21.29
C TYR A 249 -21.75 -0.30 21.25
N TRP A 250 -21.58 -1.13 22.27
CA TRP A 250 -22.21 -2.45 22.35
C TRP A 250 -23.27 -2.43 23.42
N ASP A 251 -24.49 -2.86 23.09
CA ASP A 251 -25.56 -2.91 24.09
C ASP A 251 -25.26 -3.89 25.25
N SER A 252 -26.04 -3.78 26.31
CA SER A 252 -25.91 -4.52 27.59
C SER A 252 -25.97 -6.04 27.49
N PHE A 253 -26.18 -6.59 26.29
CA PHE A 253 -26.27 -8.03 26.03
C PHE A 253 -25.15 -8.56 25.12
N GLY A 254 -24.26 -7.69 24.62
CA GLY A 254 -23.22 -8.06 23.68
C GLY A 254 -23.78 -8.59 22.35
N LEU A 255 -25.03 -8.23 22.01
CA LEU A 255 -25.76 -8.80 20.88
C LEU A 255 -26.19 -7.76 19.84
N VAL A 256 -26.30 -6.49 20.19
CA VAL A 256 -26.62 -5.43 19.21
C VAL A 256 -25.48 -4.41 19.16
N ALA A 257 -24.81 -4.36 18.01
CA ALA A 257 -23.96 -3.23 17.67
C ALA A 257 -24.86 -1.99 17.63
N GLN A 258 -24.64 -1.05 18.54
CA GLN A 258 -25.22 0.27 18.36
C GLN A 258 -24.11 1.20 17.91
N CYS A 259 -24.47 2.14 17.06
CA CYS A 259 -23.52 3.13 16.62
C CYS A 259 -24.22 4.47 16.53
N ALA A 260 -23.58 5.48 17.08
CA ALA A 260 -24.07 6.84 17.03
C ALA A 260 -23.25 7.62 16.02
N ILE A 261 -23.92 8.27 15.08
CA ILE A 261 -23.31 9.35 14.29
C ILE A 261 -23.77 10.65 14.94
N VAL A 262 -22.82 11.34 15.55
CA VAL A 262 -23.05 12.60 16.24
C VAL A 262 -22.50 13.72 15.39
N ILE A 263 -23.35 14.65 14.95
CA ILE A 263 -22.95 15.79 14.12
C ILE A 263 -23.38 17.09 14.82
N PRO A 264 -22.45 17.98 15.22
CA PRO A 264 -22.81 19.26 15.80
C PRO A 264 -23.36 20.23 14.74
N ASP A 265 -24.14 21.21 15.19
CA ASP A 265 -24.89 22.17 14.36
C ASP A 265 -24.00 23.13 13.54
N ASP A 266 -22.71 23.24 13.88
CA ASP A 266 -21.72 24.10 13.23
C ASP A 266 -20.55 23.36 12.58
N ALA A 267 -20.62 22.02 12.49
CA ALA A 267 -19.55 21.22 11.92
C ALA A 267 -19.18 21.66 10.50
N THR A 268 -17.99 22.25 10.37
CA THR A 268 -17.28 22.38 9.09
C THR A 268 -16.68 21.05 8.62
N THR A 269 -16.61 20.08 9.53
CA THR A 269 -16.16 18.70 9.34
C THR A 269 -17.22 17.83 8.68
N SER A 270 -16.77 16.70 8.14
CA SER A 270 -17.45 16.03 7.05
C SER A 270 -18.39 14.92 7.53
N VAL A 271 -19.70 15.07 7.35
CA VAL A 271 -20.67 13.94 7.43
C VAL A 271 -20.14 12.72 6.66
N ALA A 272 -19.48 12.94 5.52
CA ALA A 272 -18.88 11.85 4.73
C ALA A 272 -17.75 11.09 5.46
N HIS A 273 -17.02 11.74 6.35
CA HIS A 273 -15.96 11.13 7.14
C HIS A 273 -16.54 10.20 8.21
N GLU A 274 -17.48 10.70 9.02
CA GLU A 274 -18.13 9.89 10.06
C GLU A 274 -18.93 8.71 9.49
N VAL A 275 -19.63 8.95 8.37
CA VAL A 275 -20.33 7.88 7.65
C VAL A 275 -19.33 6.85 7.09
N GLY A 276 -18.10 7.27 6.77
CA GLY A 276 -17.02 6.37 6.38
C GLY A 276 -16.58 5.42 7.50
N HIS A 277 -16.42 5.91 8.73
CA HIS A 277 -16.20 5.05 9.90
C HIS A 277 -17.35 4.06 10.11
N TYR A 278 -18.59 4.55 10.02
CA TYR A 278 -19.77 3.71 10.12
C TYR A 278 -19.76 2.59 9.07
N LEU A 279 -19.54 2.93 7.80
CA LEU A 279 -19.50 1.94 6.73
C LEU A 279 -18.38 0.93 6.94
N HIS A 280 -17.20 1.37 7.39
CA HIS A 280 -16.11 0.46 7.72
C HIS A 280 -16.51 -0.54 8.81
N HIS A 281 -17.24 -0.10 9.84
CA HIS A 281 -17.78 -0.99 10.87
C HIS A 281 -18.78 -1.99 10.28
N VAL A 282 -19.71 -1.55 9.43
CA VAL A 282 -20.67 -2.44 8.77
C VAL A 282 -19.95 -3.49 7.91
N LEU A 283 -18.91 -3.10 7.18
CA LEU A 283 -18.17 -3.99 6.28
C LEU A 283 -17.38 -5.08 7.03
N LEU A 284 -16.76 -4.73 8.16
CA LEU A 284 -15.98 -5.66 8.97
C LEU A 284 -16.82 -6.46 9.97
N GLY A 285 -17.97 -5.93 10.34
CA GLY A 285 -18.75 -6.37 11.49
C GLY A 285 -18.05 -6.08 12.83
N ASN A 286 -18.72 -6.38 13.94
CA ASN A 286 -18.28 -6.04 15.29
C ASN A 286 -16.88 -6.57 15.63
N SER A 287 -16.65 -7.87 15.41
CA SER A 287 -15.38 -8.50 15.79
C SER A 287 -14.22 -7.98 14.94
N GLY A 288 -14.45 -7.74 13.65
CA GLY A 288 -13.45 -7.17 12.76
C GLY A 288 -13.13 -5.74 13.16
N TYR A 289 -14.14 -4.88 13.32
CA TYR A 289 -13.95 -3.47 13.66
C TYR A 289 -13.33 -3.27 15.05
N LEU A 290 -13.67 -4.10 16.03
CA LEU A 290 -13.10 -4.04 17.38
C LEU A 290 -11.57 -4.26 17.36
N ILE A 291 -11.05 -5.09 16.45
CA ILE A 291 -9.61 -5.27 16.28
C ILE A 291 -8.97 -3.94 15.90
N PHE A 292 -9.53 -3.18 14.97
CA PHE A 292 -9.00 -1.86 14.58
C PHE A 292 -9.12 -0.84 15.70
N PHE A 293 -10.25 -0.86 16.38
CA PHE A 293 -10.61 0.10 17.42
C PHE A 293 -9.80 -0.03 18.72
N GLN A 294 -9.31 -1.23 19.05
CA GLN A 294 -8.55 -1.48 20.28
C GLN A 294 -7.05 -1.15 20.19
N HIS A 295 -6.54 -0.75 19.03
CA HIS A 295 -5.14 -0.31 18.91
C HIS A 295 -5.01 1.10 19.49
N ALA A 296 -3.97 1.32 20.30
CA ALA A 296 -3.79 2.58 21.04
C ALA A 296 -3.54 3.76 20.09
N ARG A 297 -4.39 4.79 20.18
CA ARG A 297 -4.25 6.05 19.43
C ARG A 297 -3.19 6.95 20.08
N PRO A 298 -2.23 7.50 19.32
CA PRO A 298 -1.55 8.72 19.72
C PRO A 298 -2.56 9.88 19.83
N SER A 299 -2.50 10.69 20.88
CA SER A 299 -3.31 11.92 20.96
C SER A 299 -2.90 12.90 19.84
N GLY A 300 -3.87 13.56 19.19
CA GLY A 300 -3.60 14.61 18.19
C GLY A 300 -3.37 14.16 16.74
N HIS A 301 -3.86 12.97 16.37
CA HIS A 301 -3.69 12.38 15.04
C HIS A 301 -4.46 13.15 13.94
N HIS A 302 -3.86 13.28 12.75
CA HIS A 302 -4.43 13.87 11.54
C HIS A 302 -3.56 13.50 10.34
N VAL A 303 -4.08 13.67 9.12
CA VAL A 303 -3.32 13.42 7.88
C VAL A 303 -1.90 14.00 7.94
N GLY A 304 -0.90 13.15 7.76
CA GLY A 304 0.52 13.52 7.78
C GLY A 304 1.20 13.43 9.15
N MET A 305 0.49 13.00 10.22
CA MET A 305 1.10 12.68 11.51
C MET A 305 1.55 11.20 11.58
N PRO A 306 2.69 10.90 12.25
CA PRO A 306 3.10 9.53 12.52
C PRO A 306 2.08 8.76 13.41
N GLY A 307 1.89 7.47 13.14
CA GLY A 307 0.97 6.58 13.87
C GLY A 307 0.34 5.46 13.02
N ALA A 308 0.40 5.57 11.69
CA ALA A 308 -0.30 4.66 10.77
C ALA A 308 0.25 3.22 10.72
N LEU A 309 1.47 2.97 11.21
CA LEU A 309 1.96 1.60 11.37
C LEU A 309 1.19 0.83 12.45
N ASN A 310 0.56 1.54 13.39
CA ASN A 310 -0.13 0.94 14.53
C ASN A 310 -1.67 1.01 14.38
N GLU A 311 -2.19 1.86 13.49
CA GLU A 311 -3.64 2.12 13.38
C GLU A 311 -4.04 2.61 11.98
N LEU A 312 -5.09 2.03 11.39
CA LEU A 312 -5.67 2.47 10.10
C LEU A 312 -7.14 2.88 10.21
N ILE A 313 -7.63 3.24 11.39
CA ILE A 313 -9.06 3.49 11.60
C ILE A 313 -9.60 4.68 10.79
N GLU A 314 -8.74 5.69 10.56
CA GLU A 314 -9.07 6.92 9.83
C GLU A 314 -9.03 6.74 8.31
N GLU A 315 -8.26 5.77 7.83
CA GLU A 315 -8.01 5.60 6.39
C GLU A 315 -9.30 5.26 5.61
N PRO A 316 -10.18 4.35 6.06
CA PRO A 316 -11.47 4.13 5.42
C PRO A 316 -12.40 5.35 5.46
N ALA A 317 -12.32 6.16 6.52
CA ALA A 317 -13.13 7.37 6.68
C ALA A 317 -12.67 8.46 5.70
N TYR A 318 -11.36 8.71 5.62
CA TYR A 318 -10.75 9.58 4.62
C TYR A 318 -11.03 9.12 3.20
N PHE A 319 -10.97 7.83 2.90
CA PHE A 319 -11.26 7.34 1.55
C PHE A 319 -12.74 7.54 1.17
N SER A 320 -13.65 7.37 2.13
CA SER A 320 -15.08 7.64 1.95
C SER A 320 -15.38 9.13 1.80
N GLU A 321 -14.68 9.99 2.55
CA GLU A 321 -14.74 11.43 2.38
C GLU A 321 -14.27 11.83 0.97
N TYR A 322 -13.16 11.25 0.51
CA TYR A 322 -12.63 11.47 -0.84
C TYR A 322 -13.61 11.01 -1.92
N TYR A 323 -14.28 9.87 -1.77
CA TYR A 323 -15.32 9.42 -2.70
C TYR A 323 -16.46 10.43 -2.82
N LEU A 324 -16.97 10.92 -1.69
CA LEU A 324 -18.15 11.79 -1.65
C LEU A 324 -17.83 13.26 -2.01
N LYS A 325 -16.64 13.74 -1.68
CA LYS A 325 -16.28 15.17 -1.81
C LYS A 325 -15.18 15.46 -2.82
N GLY A 326 -14.44 14.45 -3.26
CA GLY A 326 -13.23 14.62 -4.09
C GLY A 326 -12.00 15.14 -3.31
N THR A 327 -12.13 15.39 -2.01
CA THR A 327 -11.05 15.84 -1.12
C THR A 327 -11.23 15.28 0.28
N VAL A 328 -10.14 15.20 1.04
CA VAL A 328 -10.09 14.93 2.48
C VAL A 328 -9.64 16.20 3.19
N SER A 329 -10.46 16.77 4.07
CA SER A 329 -10.14 18.04 4.75
C SER A 329 -9.71 19.16 3.77
N GLY A 330 -10.31 19.19 2.58
CA GLY A 330 -10.00 20.15 1.51
C GLY A 330 -8.75 19.83 0.67
N ALA A 331 -8.02 18.77 0.99
CA ALA A 331 -6.85 18.31 0.26
C ALA A 331 -7.17 17.13 -0.68
N GLY A 332 -6.56 17.08 -1.86
CA GLY A 332 -6.75 15.98 -2.81
C GLY A 332 -5.76 14.84 -2.55
N PRO A 333 -6.20 13.62 -2.17
CA PRO A 333 -5.30 12.51 -1.84
C PRO A 333 -4.50 11.97 -3.04
N GLU A 334 -4.91 12.28 -4.27
CA GLU A 334 -4.16 11.97 -5.49
C GLU A 334 -2.83 12.75 -5.60
N LYS A 335 -2.63 13.79 -4.78
CA LYS A 335 -1.42 14.62 -4.79
C LYS A 335 -0.46 14.11 -3.73
N GLY A 336 0.84 14.03 -4.05
CA GLY A 336 1.86 13.69 -3.06
C GLY A 336 1.99 14.71 -1.93
N THR A 337 1.56 15.96 -2.15
CA THR A 337 1.50 16.97 -1.08
C THR A 337 0.42 16.72 -0.04
N PHE A 338 -0.48 15.74 -0.25
CA PHE A 338 -1.56 15.40 0.68
C PHE A 338 -1.03 15.11 2.08
N LEU A 339 0.00 14.27 2.20
CA LEU A 339 0.62 13.89 3.47
C LEU A 339 1.48 15.00 4.09
N THR A 340 1.69 16.10 3.37
CA THR A 340 2.49 17.26 3.82
C THR A 340 1.64 18.49 4.16
N ASN A 341 0.31 18.40 4.01
CA ASN A 341 -0.59 19.54 4.22
C ASN A 341 -0.80 19.91 5.70
N GLY A 342 -0.41 19.04 6.65
CA GLY A 342 -0.74 19.15 8.08
C GLY A 342 0.09 20.10 8.96
N GLY A 343 1.19 20.70 8.48
CA GLY A 343 1.91 21.70 9.30
C GLY A 343 3.44 21.68 9.30
N GLY A 344 4.08 21.32 8.19
CA GLY A 344 5.53 21.45 8.03
C GLY A 344 6.02 20.81 6.75
N SER A 345 7.21 21.20 6.26
CA SER A 345 7.87 20.49 5.17
C SER A 345 8.40 19.14 5.67
N ILE A 346 7.51 18.16 5.80
CA ILE A 346 7.87 16.77 6.09
C ILE A 346 8.51 16.19 4.83
N SER A 347 9.65 15.50 4.99
CA SER A 347 10.38 14.85 3.91
C SER A 347 10.53 13.36 4.22
N PRO A 348 10.55 12.47 3.20
CA PRO A 348 10.81 11.04 3.41
C PRO A 348 12.16 10.78 4.10
N ILE A 349 13.10 11.73 4.08
CA ILE A 349 14.38 11.62 4.80
C ILE A 349 14.19 11.84 6.31
N SER A 350 13.22 12.66 6.73
CA SER A 350 13.03 13.03 8.14
C SER A 350 12.02 12.14 8.88
N VAL A 351 11.02 11.62 8.16
CA VAL A 351 9.91 10.85 8.75
C VAL A 351 9.63 9.66 7.87
N ASP A 352 9.29 8.52 8.48
CA ASP A 352 8.85 7.36 7.72
C ASP A 352 7.44 7.57 7.17
N TYR A 353 7.31 7.81 5.86
CA TYR A 353 6.02 8.05 5.20
C TYR A 353 5.03 6.90 5.35
N ARG A 354 5.53 5.69 5.61
CA ARG A 354 4.72 4.49 5.85
C ARG A 354 4.00 4.52 7.20
N ASP A 355 4.45 5.38 8.10
CA ASP A 355 3.84 5.62 9.40
C ASP A 355 2.93 6.85 9.40
N LEU A 356 2.79 7.56 8.27
CA LEU A 356 1.93 8.74 8.21
C LEU A 356 0.47 8.36 8.01
N GLU A 357 -0.38 8.93 8.85
CA GLU A 357 -1.84 8.86 8.67
C GLU A 357 -2.25 9.48 7.33
N GLY A 358 -3.13 8.79 6.60
CA GLY A 358 -3.56 9.14 5.25
C GLY A 358 -2.74 8.46 4.16
N MET A 359 -1.65 7.75 4.50
CA MET A 359 -0.82 7.07 3.52
C MET A 359 -1.61 6.01 2.75
N THR A 360 -2.49 5.26 3.43
CA THR A 360 -3.31 4.25 2.75
C THR A 360 -4.30 4.89 1.79
N VAL A 361 -4.92 6.01 2.18
CA VAL A 361 -5.81 6.77 1.30
C VAL A 361 -5.07 7.29 0.08
N ALA A 362 -3.85 7.80 0.23
CA ALA A 362 -3.02 8.25 -0.89
C ALA A 362 -2.67 7.09 -1.86
N MET A 363 -2.43 5.88 -1.34
CA MET A 363 -2.22 4.69 -2.17
C MET A 363 -3.49 4.31 -2.94
N LEU A 364 -4.65 4.23 -2.28
CA LEU A 364 -5.93 3.92 -2.92
C LEU A 364 -6.31 5.01 -3.95
N ALA A 365 -6.08 6.28 -3.63
CA ALA A 365 -6.29 7.40 -4.55
C ALA A 365 -5.40 7.29 -5.80
N SER A 366 -4.18 6.78 -5.64
CA SER A 366 -3.28 6.54 -6.77
C SER A 366 -3.83 5.48 -7.73
N VAL A 367 -4.55 4.47 -7.21
CA VAL A 367 -5.20 3.43 -8.04
C VAL A 367 -6.33 4.00 -8.88
N ILE A 368 -7.16 4.88 -8.33
CA ILE A 368 -8.38 5.38 -9.01
C ILE A 368 -8.16 6.64 -9.88
N ARG A 369 -7.02 7.31 -9.72
CA ARG A 369 -6.66 8.53 -10.45
C ARG A 369 -6.65 8.28 -11.96
N ASP A 370 -7.20 9.20 -12.74
CA ASP A 370 -7.34 9.09 -14.21
C ASP A 370 -6.25 9.83 -15.01
N ARG A 371 -5.17 10.26 -14.34
CA ARG A 371 -4.56 11.54 -14.67
C ARG A 371 -3.07 11.63 -14.95
N ASP A 372 -2.27 10.59 -15.23
CA ASP A 372 -0.85 10.56 -15.68
C ASP A 372 0.26 11.54 -15.17
N GLU A 373 -0.08 12.64 -14.50
CA GLU A 373 0.74 13.66 -13.88
C GLU A 373 0.14 14.07 -12.53
N ILE A 374 0.99 14.20 -11.52
CA ILE A 374 0.60 14.74 -10.22
C ILE A 374 1.64 15.74 -9.71
N ARG A 375 1.25 16.51 -8.69
CA ARG A 375 2.22 17.17 -7.81
C ARG A 375 2.72 16.13 -6.81
N ASP A 376 4.02 15.86 -6.81
CA ASP A 376 4.65 14.92 -5.87
C ASP A 376 4.72 15.49 -4.44
N TYR A 377 5.27 14.71 -3.51
CA TYR A 377 5.48 15.13 -2.11
C TYR A 377 6.35 16.38 -1.96
N ALA A 378 7.19 16.70 -2.96
CA ALA A 378 8.01 17.89 -3.02
C ALA A 378 7.36 19.03 -3.85
N ASN A 379 6.07 18.89 -4.17
CA ASN A 379 5.26 19.83 -4.95
C ASN A 379 5.76 20.08 -6.40
N ARG A 380 6.49 19.13 -6.99
CA ARG A 380 6.92 19.13 -8.39
C ARG A 380 5.89 18.41 -9.26
N VAL A 381 5.68 18.87 -10.49
CA VAL A 381 4.84 18.13 -11.45
C VAL A 381 5.65 16.97 -12.02
N VAL A 382 5.15 15.75 -11.88
CA VAL A 382 5.84 14.52 -12.29
C VAL A 382 4.88 13.56 -12.99
N LYS A 383 5.41 12.80 -13.96
CA LYS A 383 4.68 11.72 -14.64
C LYS A 383 4.56 10.51 -13.72
N VAL A 384 3.38 9.88 -13.71
CA VAL A 384 3.04 8.70 -12.91
C VAL A 384 2.11 7.80 -13.70
N PRO A 385 2.21 6.47 -13.62
CA PRO A 385 1.37 5.58 -14.42
C PRO A 385 -0.10 5.67 -13.98
N VAL A 386 -1.04 5.44 -14.91
CA VAL A 386 -2.48 5.33 -14.64
C VAL A 386 -2.86 3.86 -14.63
N VAL A 387 -3.62 3.41 -13.64
CA VAL A 387 -4.19 2.06 -13.62
C VAL A 387 -5.32 2.01 -14.66
N GLN A 388 -5.27 1.02 -15.54
CA GLN A 388 -6.28 0.77 -16.55
C GLN A 388 -7.47 0.07 -15.92
N GLY A 389 -8.67 0.53 -16.25
CA GLY A 389 -9.94 0.04 -15.72
C GLY A 389 -11.00 1.14 -15.81
N SER A 390 -12.27 0.78 -15.62
CA SER A 390 -13.29 1.81 -15.40
C SER A 390 -13.09 2.41 -14.00
N ARG A 391 -13.28 3.72 -13.86
CA ARG A 391 -13.15 4.40 -12.55
C ARG A 391 -14.07 3.78 -11.50
N GLU A 392 -15.28 3.39 -11.91
CA GLU A 392 -16.25 2.71 -11.03
C GLU A 392 -15.72 1.36 -10.51
N GLN A 393 -15.13 0.53 -11.39
CA GLN A 393 -14.56 -0.75 -10.97
C GLN A 393 -13.39 -0.55 -10.00
N LEU A 394 -12.52 0.44 -10.26
CA LEU A 394 -11.37 0.71 -9.39
C LEU A 394 -11.80 1.20 -7.99
N TRP A 395 -12.87 2.00 -7.90
CA TRP A 395 -13.48 2.35 -6.60
C TRP A 395 -14.00 1.12 -5.87
N GLN A 396 -14.73 0.26 -6.58
CA GLN A 396 -15.26 -0.99 -6.07
C GLN A 396 -14.15 -1.91 -5.54
N ASP A 397 -13.05 -2.04 -6.28
CA ASP A 397 -11.88 -2.83 -5.88
C ASP A 397 -11.19 -2.24 -4.64
N CYS A 398 -11.09 -0.91 -4.54
CA CYS A 398 -10.55 -0.25 -3.34
C CYS A 398 -11.43 -0.49 -2.11
N TYR A 399 -12.76 -0.48 -2.27
CA TYR A 399 -13.68 -0.81 -1.17
C TYR A 399 -13.61 -2.29 -0.76
N GLU A 400 -13.28 -3.22 -1.67
CA GLU A 400 -12.99 -4.62 -1.30
C GLU A 400 -11.73 -4.75 -0.43
N ILE A 401 -10.71 -3.94 -0.71
CA ILE A 401 -9.49 -3.87 0.12
C ILE A 401 -9.84 -3.39 1.54
N ILE A 402 -10.66 -2.34 1.66
CA ILE A 402 -11.16 -1.83 2.94
C ILE A 402 -12.02 -2.88 3.65
N ALA A 403 -12.98 -3.48 2.95
CA ALA A 403 -13.92 -4.46 3.51
C ALA A 403 -13.25 -5.76 3.96
N SER A 404 -12.06 -6.07 3.45
CA SER A 404 -11.28 -7.22 3.88
C SER A 404 -10.36 -6.94 5.07
N GLY A 405 -10.31 -5.69 5.55
CA GLY A 405 -9.55 -5.26 6.73
C GLY A 405 -8.03 -5.30 6.55
N THR A 406 -7.35 -4.19 6.76
CA THR A 406 -5.87 -4.08 6.64
C THR A 406 -5.22 -3.86 8.00
N SER A 407 -4.28 -4.71 8.41
CA SER A 407 -3.61 -4.57 9.72
C SER A 407 -2.53 -3.47 9.77
N GLY A 408 -2.34 -2.71 8.70
CA GLY A 408 -1.33 -1.65 8.60
C GLY A 408 -1.04 -1.26 7.14
N VAL A 409 -0.30 -0.18 6.94
CA VAL A 409 0.01 0.39 5.59
C VAL A 409 0.65 -0.66 4.66
N LEU A 410 1.55 -1.50 5.17
CA LEU A 410 2.17 -2.57 4.38
C LEU A 410 1.16 -3.62 3.90
N ALA A 411 0.22 -4.03 4.77
CA ALA A 411 -0.82 -4.99 4.39
C ALA A 411 -1.79 -4.40 3.36
N ALA A 412 -2.09 -3.11 3.45
CA ALA A 412 -2.87 -2.41 2.43
C ALA A 412 -2.12 -2.39 1.08
N ARG A 413 -0.81 -2.08 1.10
CA ARG A 413 0.04 -2.14 -0.10
C ARG A 413 0.06 -3.53 -0.74
N ASP A 414 0.20 -4.59 0.05
CA ASP A 414 0.20 -5.98 -0.47
C ASP A 414 -1.12 -6.34 -1.18
N LYS A 415 -2.25 -5.88 -0.63
CA LYS A 415 -3.57 -6.07 -1.27
C LYS A 415 -3.71 -5.26 -2.57
N ILE A 416 -3.20 -4.03 -2.61
CA ILE A 416 -3.14 -3.22 -3.84
C ILE A 416 -2.25 -3.90 -4.88
N GLU A 417 -1.08 -4.40 -4.48
CA GLU A 417 -0.18 -5.13 -5.38
C GLU A 417 -0.86 -6.38 -5.95
N THR A 418 -1.56 -7.15 -5.12
CA THR A 418 -2.33 -8.33 -5.55
C THR A 418 -3.42 -7.94 -6.56
N LEU A 419 -4.17 -6.87 -6.31
CA LEU A 419 -5.17 -6.33 -7.23
C LEU A 419 -4.55 -5.97 -8.58
N LEU A 420 -3.43 -5.24 -8.56
CA LEU A 420 -2.73 -4.83 -9.77
C LEU A 420 -2.12 -6.03 -10.50
N GLN A 421 -1.62 -7.03 -9.78
CA GLN A 421 -1.08 -8.26 -10.35
C GLN A 421 -2.15 -9.03 -11.11
N ASN A 422 -3.37 -9.13 -10.57
CA ASN A 422 -4.50 -9.79 -11.23
C ASN A 422 -4.90 -9.14 -12.56
N SER A 423 -4.54 -7.86 -12.77
CA SER A 423 -4.75 -7.14 -14.04
C SER A 423 -3.47 -6.96 -14.87
N GLY A 424 -2.34 -7.52 -14.45
CA GLY A 424 -1.05 -7.39 -15.14
C GLY A 424 -0.42 -6.00 -15.04
N GLN A 425 -0.70 -5.27 -13.96
CA GLN A 425 -0.33 -3.85 -13.77
C GLN A 425 0.50 -3.60 -12.50
N ALA A 426 1.00 -4.65 -11.84
CA ALA A 426 1.76 -4.53 -10.59
C ALA A 426 3.07 -3.74 -10.74
N ASP A 427 3.66 -3.74 -11.94
CA ASP A 427 4.85 -2.96 -12.30
C ASP A 427 4.67 -1.44 -12.15
N LYS A 428 3.41 -0.95 -12.11
CA LYS A 428 3.08 0.46 -11.88
C LYS A 428 3.32 0.93 -10.44
N LEU A 429 3.26 0.01 -9.48
CA LEU A 429 3.19 0.34 -8.06
C LEU A 429 4.39 1.17 -7.56
N PRO A 430 5.66 0.84 -7.87
CA PRO A 430 6.80 1.65 -7.43
C PRO A 430 6.71 3.11 -7.87
N ALA A 431 6.35 3.34 -9.14
CA ALA A 431 6.24 4.67 -9.71
C ALA A 431 5.06 5.48 -9.12
N MET A 432 3.94 4.82 -8.80
CA MET A 432 2.81 5.44 -8.11
C MET A 432 3.19 5.85 -6.69
N LEU A 433 3.81 4.94 -5.93
CA LEU A 433 4.05 5.14 -4.50
C LEU A 433 5.22 6.09 -4.21
N GLN A 434 6.23 6.13 -5.07
CA GLN A 434 7.33 7.08 -4.90
C GLN A 434 6.84 8.54 -4.96
N ALA A 435 5.91 8.86 -5.87
CA ALA A 435 5.44 10.22 -6.07
C ALA A 435 4.64 10.77 -4.87
N ILE A 436 4.01 9.89 -4.08
CA ILE A 436 3.33 10.25 -2.84
C ILE A 436 4.24 10.22 -1.61
N GLY A 437 5.53 9.90 -1.78
CA GLY A 437 6.55 10.01 -0.74
C GLY A 437 7.05 8.68 -0.17
N TRP A 438 6.61 7.53 -0.68
CA TRP A 438 7.26 6.24 -0.40
C TRP A 438 8.58 6.15 -1.16
N ASN A 439 9.55 6.94 -0.72
CA ASN A 439 10.79 7.21 -1.43
C ASN A 439 11.98 7.00 -0.49
N HIS A 440 13.05 6.41 -1.02
CA HIS A 440 14.25 6.13 -0.24
C HIS A 440 15.41 7.01 -0.68
N HIS A 441 16.33 7.23 0.24
CA HIS A 441 17.61 7.86 -0.05
C HIS A 441 18.71 6.78 -0.01
N VAL A 442 19.55 6.81 -1.03
CA VAL A 442 20.54 5.77 -1.30
C VAL A 442 21.93 6.38 -1.34
N VAL A 443 22.92 5.63 -0.85
CA VAL A 443 24.34 5.89 -1.09
C VAL A 443 24.96 4.68 -1.79
N CYS A 444 25.91 4.94 -2.66
CA CYS A 444 26.76 3.93 -3.28
C CYS A 444 28.15 4.49 -3.55
N ARG A 445 29.06 3.61 -3.97
CA ARG A 445 30.37 4.00 -4.52
C ARG A 445 30.53 3.42 -5.91
N PHE A 446 30.82 4.25 -6.91
CA PHE A 446 31.14 3.78 -8.25
C PHE A 446 32.61 3.43 -8.36
N VAL A 447 32.89 2.26 -8.92
CA VAL A 447 34.25 1.73 -9.08
C VAL A 447 34.47 1.19 -10.49
N ASP A 448 35.72 1.14 -10.95
CA ASP A 448 36.09 0.47 -12.21
C ASP A 448 36.07 -1.06 -12.06
N GLY A 449 36.48 -1.79 -13.11
CA GLY A 449 36.61 -3.25 -13.08
C GLY A 449 37.68 -3.78 -12.10
N ASN A 450 38.56 -2.90 -11.60
CA ASN A 450 39.62 -3.21 -10.64
C ASN A 450 39.27 -2.79 -9.20
N GLY A 451 38.08 -2.21 -8.98
CA GLY A 451 37.64 -1.68 -7.68
C GLY A 451 38.18 -0.29 -7.33
N ASN A 452 38.81 0.42 -8.27
CA ASN A 452 39.25 1.81 -8.04
C ASN A 452 38.06 2.77 -8.14
N PRO A 453 38.00 3.81 -7.31
CA PRO A 453 36.89 4.76 -7.33
C PRO A 453 36.81 5.57 -8.62
N LEU A 454 35.58 5.82 -9.10
CA LEU A 454 35.30 6.60 -10.30
C LEU A 454 34.61 7.93 -9.95
N SER A 455 35.24 9.05 -10.31
CA SER A 455 34.66 10.40 -10.21
C SER A 455 33.91 10.80 -11.48
N GLY A 456 32.96 11.73 -11.39
CA GLY A 456 32.24 12.26 -12.56
C GLY A 456 31.11 11.37 -13.07
N VAL A 457 30.80 10.27 -12.35
CA VAL A 457 29.67 9.39 -12.67
C VAL A 457 28.39 10.04 -12.18
N THR A 458 27.33 10.03 -13.00
CA THR A 458 25.99 10.43 -12.55
C THR A 458 25.05 9.23 -12.58
N ALA A 459 24.02 9.24 -11.74
CA ALA A 459 23.04 8.15 -11.75
C ALA A 459 21.64 8.63 -11.41
N ARG A 460 20.64 7.88 -11.85
CA ARG A 460 19.23 8.14 -11.55
C ARG A 460 18.47 6.85 -11.31
N ALA A 461 17.47 6.91 -10.44
CA ALA A 461 16.49 5.84 -10.33
C ALA A 461 15.54 5.88 -11.55
N ILE A 462 15.17 4.70 -12.05
CA ILE A 462 14.16 4.49 -13.09
C ILE A 462 13.25 3.34 -12.66
N SER A 463 11.94 3.55 -12.81
CA SER A 463 10.93 2.50 -12.75
C SER A 463 10.36 2.28 -14.14
N LYS A 464 10.28 1.02 -14.59
CA LYS A 464 9.84 0.65 -15.94
C LYS A 464 8.45 0.04 -15.87
N VAL A 465 7.53 0.55 -16.70
CA VAL A 465 6.21 -0.02 -16.93
C VAL A 465 6.06 -0.28 -18.42
N GLY A 466 6.15 -1.54 -18.83
CA GLY A 466 6.35 -1.89 -20.24
C GLY A 466 7.57 -1.16 -20.83
N SER A 467 7.36 -0.39 -21.90
CA SER A 467 8.41 0.42 -22.55
C SER A 467 8.57 1.83 -21.96
N MET A 468 7.72 2.23 -21.01
CA MET A 468 7.73 3.58 -20.43
C MET A 468 8.61 3.65 -19.18
N GLU A 469 9.38 4.72 -19.08
CA GLU A 469 10.25 5.00 -17.94
C GLU A 469 9.69 6.13 -17.08
N TYR A 470 9.51 5.84 -15.79
CA TYR A 470 9.11 6.80 -14.77
C TYR A 470 10.31 7.20 -13.93
N ARG A 471 10.38 8.49 -13.61
CA ARG A 471 11.54 9.11 -12.97
C ARG A 471 11.15 10.47 -12.38
N LEU A 472 11.61 10.76 -11.18
CA LEU A 472 11.52 12.11 -10.62
C LEU A 472 12.56 13.04 -11.27
N PRO A 473 12.34 14.38 -11.23
CA PRO A 473 13.28 15.36 -11.77
C PRO A 473 14.67 15.20 -11.14
N ALA A 474 15.70 15.08 -11.99
CA ALA A 474 17.05 14.79 -11.52
C ALA A 474 17.60 15.94 -10.65
N ARG A 475 18.17 15.59 -9.50
CA ARG A 475 19.26 16.36 -8.89
C ARG A 475 20.56 15.68 -9.31
N SER A 476 21.07 16.01 -10.50
CA SER A 476 22.34 15.45 -10.98
C SER A 476 23.49 16.07 -10.18
N ARG A 477 24.00 15.31 -9.21
CA ARG A 477 25.37 15.50 -8.72
C ARG A 477 26.25 14.49 -9.42
N GLU A 478 27.54 14.74 -9.48
CA GLU A 478 28.53 13.76 -9.92
C GLU A 478 29.09 13.03 -8.69
N SER A 479 29.56 11.80 -8.88
CA SER A 479 30.35 11.12 -7.85
C SER A 479 31.62 11.92 -7.54
N ASP A 480 31.99 11.94 -6.27
CA ASP A 480 33.19 12.67 -5.83
C ASP A 480 34.48 11.90 -6.16
N GLY A 481 35.63 12.45 -5.74
CA GLY A 481 36.94 11.80 -5.95
C GLY A 481 37.12 10.45 -5.25
N THR A 482 36.21 10.07 -4.35
CA THR A 482 36.17 8.76 -3.70
C THR A 482 35.20 7.79 -4.37
N GLY A 483 34.54 8.22 -5.44
CA GLY A 483 33.50 7.49 -6.15
C GLY A 483 32.16 7.49 -5.43
N THR A 484 32.04 8.14 -4.27
CA THR A 484 30.81 8.16 -3.49
C THR A 484 29.74 8.98 -4.20
N TYR A 485 28.52 8.43 -4.20
CA TYR A 485 27.35 9.02 -4.83
C TYR A 485 26.15 8.91 -3.90
N GLY A 486 25.44 10.02 -3.71
CA GLY A 486 24.21 10.08 -2.95
C GLY A 486 23.02 10.37 -3.86
N LEU A 487 22.03 9.47 -3.85
CA LEU A 487 20.77 9.67 -4.55
C LEU A 487 19.67 9.96 -3.54
N SER A 488 19.09 11.16 -3.60
CA SER A 488 18.03 11.57 -2.67
C SER A 488 16.70 10.86 -2.88
N GLU A 489 16.51 10.20 -4.02
CA GLU A 489 15.23 9.63 -4.43
C GLU A 489 15.42 8.30 -5.18
N PHE A 490 14.99 7.19 -4.58
CA PHE A 490 14.98 5.86 -5.16
C PHE A 490 13.63 5.17 -4.90
N PHE A 491 13.16 4.42 -5.91
CA PHE A 491 11.88 3.73 -5.88
C PHE A 491 11.89 2.55 -4.87
N PRO A 492 10.78 2.29 -4.17
CA PRO A 492 10.64 1.09 -3.35
C PRO A 492 10.44 -0.16 -4.22
N GLY A 493 10.81 -1.33 -3.71
CA GLY A 493 10.73 -2.60 -4.44
C GLY A 493 11.85 -2.77 -5.48
N ALA A 494 11.62 -3.64 -6.46
CA ALA A 494 12.58 -3.93 -7.54
C ALA A 494 12.53 -2.85 -8.64
N ASN A 495 13.64 -2.14 -8.84
CA ASN A 495 13.75 -1.05 -9.80
C ASN A 495 15.16 -1.00 -10.41
N THR A 496 15.42 -0.01 -11.26
CA THR A 496 16.68 0.15 -11.98
C THR A 496 17.41 1.42 -11.55
N LEU A 497 18.71 1.32 -11.32
CA LEU A 497 19.62 2.45 -11.26
C LEU A 497 20.27 2.62 -12.65
N ARG A 498 19.95 3.69 -13.37
CA ARG A 498 20.66 4.04 -14.60
C ARG A 498 21.86 4.92 -14.27
N ILE A 499 23.03 4.44 -14.64
CA ILE A 499 24.32 5.07 -14.41
C ILE A 499 24.78 5.68 -15.74
N TYR A 500 25.30 6.90 -15.71
CA TYR A 500 25.87 7.58 -16.85
C TYR A 500 27.34 7.86 -16.61
N TYR A 501 28.18 7.46 -17.56
CA TYR A 501 29.62 7.67 -17.51
C TYR A 501 30.17 7.72 -18.94
N ASP A 502 31.07 8.67 -19.21
CA ASP A 502 31.71 8.87 -20.52
C ASP A 502 30.74 8.97 -21.73
N GLY A 503 29.53 9.53 -21.50
CA GLY A 503 28.53 9.73 -22.55
C GLY A 503 27.61 8.54 -22.85
N ASP A 504 27.81 7.39 -22.20
CA ASP A 504 26.93 6.22 -22.29
C ASP A 504 26.12 6.02 -20.99
N SER A 505 25.19 5.05 -21.00
CA SER A 505 24.42 4.67 -19.82
C SER A 505 24.22 3.16 -19.66
N THR A 506 24.35 2.69 -18.42
CA THR A 506 24.12 1.29 -18.01
C THR A 506 22.99 1.20 -17.00
N ASP A 507 22.13 0.20 -17.15
CA ASP A 507 21.05 -0.11 -16.21
C ASP A 507 21.49 -1.20 -15.22
N VAL A 508 21.44 -0.91 -13.92
CA VAL A 508 21.75 -1.87 -12.85
C VAL A 508 20.50 -2.16 -12.03
N PRO A 509 20.02 -3.41 -11.96
CA PRO A 509 18.87 -3.76 -11.13
C PRO A 509 19.21 -3.62 -9.64
N LYS A 510 18.30 -3.01 -8.89
CA LYS A 510 18.41 -2.82 -7.43
C LYS A 510 17.06 -3.03 -6.77
N ILE A 511 17.08 -3.54 -5.54
CA ILE A 511 15.87 -3.83 -4.77
C ILE A 511 16.00 -3.13 -3.41
N ILE A 512 15.01 -2.31 -3.07
CA ILE A 512 14.81 -1.86 -1.69
C ILE A 512 13.56 -2.58 -1.17
N PRO A 513 13.67 -3.42 -0.12
CA PRO A 513 12.49 -4.07 0.45
C PRO A 513 11.44 -3.04 0.86
N TRP A 514 10.17 -3.29 0.55
CA TRP A 514 9.04 -2.43 0.94
C TRP A 514 8.95 -2.20 2.45
N THR A 515 9.49 -3.14 3.24
CA THR A 515 9.61 -3.08 4.70
C THR A 515 10.73 -2.17 5.20
N THR A 516 11.55 -1.60 4.31
CA THR A 516 12.57 -0.60 4.69
C THR A 516 11.91 0.74 5.03
N PRO A 517 12.22 1.37 6.17
CA PRO A 517 11.80 2.75 6.47
C PRO A 517 12.27 3.76 5.43
N THR A 518 11.41 4.71 5.07
CA THR A 518 11.74 5.74 4.07
C THR A 518 12.79 6.74 4.59
N ASN A 519 12.81 6.96 5.90
CA ASN A 519 13.80 7.78 6.61
C ASN A 519 15.12 7.06 6.92
N GLN A 520 15.29 5.82 6.48
CA GLN A 520 16.55 5.09 6.60
C GLN A 520 17.39 5.23 5.33
N GLN A 521 18.68 5.55 5.50
CA GLN A 521 19.65 5.55 4.41
C GLN A 521 19.95 4.12 3.98
N VAL A 522 19.87 3.84 2.68
CA VAL A 522 20.18 2.53 2.11
C VAL A 522 21.54 2.60 1.42
N ASP A 523 22.44 1.69 1.79
CA ASP A 523 23.75 1.55 1.16
C ASP A 523 23.71 0.43 0.10
N PHE A 524 23.98 0.76 -1.16
CA PHE A 524 24.09 -0.19 -2.26
C PHE A 524 25.52 -0.73 -2.46
N GLY A 525 26.48 -0.28 -1.66
CA GLY A 525 27.87 -0.66 -1.72
C GLY A 525 28.55 -0.22 -3.01
N ASP A 526 29.56 -0.99 -3.40
CA ASP A 526 30.29 -0.78 -4.64
C ASP A 526 29.45 -1.21 -5.86
N ILE A 527 29.42 -0.33 -6.86
CA ILE A 527 28.80 -0.60 -8.15
C ILE A 527 29.88 -0.42 -9.21
N SER A 528 30.25 -1.54 -9.84
CA SER A 528 31.23 -1.49 -10.93
C SER A 528 30.60 -0.84 -12.16
N VAL A 529 31.24 0.22 -12.65
CA VAL A 529 30.91 0.92 -13.88
C VAL A 529 32.00 0.57 -14.87
N VAL A 530 31.67 -0.27 -15.84
CA VAL A 530 32.69 -0.69 -16.82
C VAL A 530 32.70 0.31 -17.95
N SER A 531 33.88 0.86 -18.22
CA SER A 531 34.06 1.89 -19.23
C SER A 531 33.83 1.33 -20.63
N ASP A 532 33.12 2.10 -21.43
CA ASP A 532 32.84 1.99 -22.86
C ASP A 532 34.09 1.67 -23.73
N GLU A 533 35.30 1.87 -23.21
CA GLU A 533 36.57 1.51 -23.86
C GLU A 533 36.67 0.03 -24.25
N LEU A 534 36.25 -0.92 -23.41
CA LEU A 534 36.38 -2.35 -23.73
C LEU A 534 35.41 -2.77 -24.84
N LEU A 535 34.17 -2.29 -24.80
CA LEU A 535 33.20 -2.53 -25.88
C LEU A 535 33.64 -1.84 -27.18
N ARG A 536 34.18 -0.62 -27.11
CA ARG A 536 34.80 0.04 -28.27
C ARG A 536 35.97 -0.76 -28.85
N LYS A 537 36.83 -1.35 -28.02
CA LYS A 537 37.90 -2.25 -28.47
C LYS A 537 37.35 -3.51 -29.15
N LEU A 538 36.36 -4.16 -28.54
CA LEU A 538 35.70 -5.34 -29.09
C LEU A 538 35.03 -5.04 -30.44
N HIS A 539 34.35 -3.91 -30.59
CA HIS A 539 33.71 -3.50 -31.85
C HIS A 539 34.68 -3.19 -32.99
N ARG A 540 35.95 -2.90 -32.68
CA ARG A 540 37.00 -2.77 -33.70
C ARG A 540 37.56 -4.12 -34.14
N CYS A 541 37.35 -5.17 -33.35
CA CYS A 541 37.83 -6.50 -33.67
C CYS A 541 37.03 -7.09 -34.83
N GLN A 542 37.74 -7.55 -35.86
CA GLN A 542 37.19 -8.15 -37.07
C GLN A 542 37.24 -9.66 -37.06
N HIS A 543 38.02 -10.26 -36.15
CA HIS A 543 38.22 -11.71 -36.09
C HIS A 543 38.07 -12.23 -34.67
N ILE A 544 37.70 -13.51 -34.56
CA ILE A 544 37.74 -14.24 -33.29
C ILE A 544 38.49 -15.55 -33.50
N THR A 545 39.40 -15.85 -32.58
CA THR A 545 40.00 -17.19 -32.44
C THR A 545 39.32 -17.88 -31.28
N PHE A 546 38.77 -19.07 -31.55
CA PHE A 546 38.32 -19.98 -30.51
C PHE A 546 39.32 -21.13 -30.41
N ARG A 547 39.89 -21.34 -29.22
CA ARG A 547 40.83 -22.43 -28.95
C ARG A 547 40.44 -23.19 -27.69
N ILE A 548 40.20 -24.50 -27.84
CA ILE A 548 40.27 -25.47 -26.74
C ILE A 548 41.41 -26.42 -27.03
N GLN A 549 42.37 -26.46 -26.12
CA GLN A 549 43.46 -27.41 -26.16
C GLN A 549 43.36 -28.28 -24.93
N ALA A 550 43.15 -29.59 -25.09
CA ALA A 550 43.14 -30.55 -23.98
C ALA A 550 43.23 -32.00 -24.50
N ARG A 551 43.30 -32.95 -23.56
CA ARG A 551 43.15 -34.38 -23.86
C ARG A 551 41.68 -34.78 -23.75
N HIS A 552 41.11 -35.28 -24.85
CA HIS A 552 39.69 -35.64 -24.92
C HIS A 552 39.51 -37.16 -25.02
N LEU A 553 38.55 -37.71 -24.28
CA LEU A 553 38.13 -39.11 -24.34
C LEU A 553 36.98 -39.25 -25.34
N PHE A 554 37.06 -40.27 -26.20
CA PHE A 554 36.04 -40.57 -27.20
C PHE A 554 35.40 -41.95 -27.01
N SER A 555 34.30 -42.19 -27.71
CA SER A 555 33.46 -43.40 -27.59
C SER A 555 34.13 -44.70 -28.01
N ASP A 556 35.24 -44.63 -28.74
CA ASP A 556 36.10 -45.77 -29.06
C ASP A 556 37.10 -46.12 -27.95
N GLY A 557 37.10 -45.36 -26.85
CA GLY A 557 37.96 -45.54 -25.70
C GLY A 557 39.34 -44.89 -25.84
N GLU A 558 39.66 -44.29 -26.98
CA GLU A 558 40.93 -43.59 -27.16
C GLU A 558 40.90 -42.19 -26.54
N GLN A 559 42.02 -41.83 -25.91
CA GLN A 559 42.29 -40.45 -25.49
C GLN A 559 43.19 -39.79 -26.53
N ARG A 560 42.80 -38.61 -26.99
CA ARG A 560 43.51 -37.89 -28.05
C ARG A 560 43.83 -36.47 -27.60
N ASP A 561 45.07 -36.06 -27.81
CA ASP A 561 45.47 -34.66 -27.69
C ASP A 561 44.97 -33.94 -28.96
N ARG A 562 43.86 -33.23 -28.83
CA ARG A 562 43.23 -32.50 -29.94
C ARG A 562 43.21 -31.03 -29.61
N HIS A 563 43.49 -30.22 -30.63
CA HIS A 563 43.37 -28.78 -30.57
C HIS A 563 42.14 -28.43 -31.39
N PHE A 564 41.12 -27.92 -30.73
CA PHE A 564 39.98 -27.29 -31.37
C PHE A 564 40.33 -25.83 -31.54
N GLU A 565 41.05 -25.50 -32.60
CA GLU A 565 41.51 -24.14 -32.89
C GLU A 565 40.99 -23.68 -34.24
N HIS A 566 40.23 -22.59 -34.22
CA HIS A 566 39.66 -22.02 -35.43
C HIS A 566 39.70 -20.50 -35.37
N HIS A 567 40.10 -19.92 -36.50
CA HIS A 567 40.09 -18.48 -36.73
C HIS A 567 38.89 -18.14 -37.60
N LEU A 568 38.00 -17.30 -37.09
CA LEU A 568 36.72 -16.99 -37.73
C LEU A 568 36.70 -15.53 -38.17
N TYR A 569 36.30 -15.29 -39.41
CA TYR A 569 36.24 -13.97 -40.01
C TYR A 569 35.23 -13.89 -41.18
N PRO A 570 34.66 -12.69 -41.45
CA PRO A 570 34.67 -11.50 -40.62
C PRO A 570 33.61 -11.58 -39.50
N LEU A 571 33.99 -11.13 -38.32
CA LEU A 571 33.11 -10.96 -37.17
C LEU A 571 32.19 -9.76 -37.37
N THR A 572 30.92 -9.92 -37.04
CA THR A 572 29.93 -8.84 -37.07
C THR A 572 29.43 -8.56 -35.67
N TRP A 573 29.24 -7.27 -35.36
CA TRP A 573 28.78 -6.81 -34.05
C TRP A 573 27.43 -6.11 -34.17
N ASN A 574 26.52 -6.38 -33.23
CA ASN A 574 25.27 -5.66 -33.04
C ASN A 574 25.06 -5.38 -31.54
N GLY A 575 25.55 -4.22 -31.09
CA GLY A 575 25.62 -3.88 -29.69
C GLY A 575 26.56 -4.82 -28.94
N SER A 576 26.09 -5.45 -27.87
CA SER A 576 26.86 -6.44 -27.09
C SER A 576 26.96 -7.83 -27.75
N ASN A 577 26.32 -8.05 -28.90
CA ASN A 577 26.28 -9.36 -29.55
C ASN A 577 27.30 -9.42 -30.69
N PHE A 578 27.93 -10.57 -30.86
CA PHE A 578 28.77 -10.88 -32.01
C PHE A 578 28.26 -12.13 -32.74
N SER A 579 28.44 -12.14 -34.05
CA SER A 579 28.15 -13.29 -34.90
C SER A 579 29.17 -13.40 -36.02
N VAL A 580 29.58 -14.62 -36.35
CA VAL A 580 30.42 -14.93 -37.50
C VAL A 580 29.95 -16.25 -38.11
N ARG A 581 29.87 -16.26 -39.44
CA ARG A 581 29.67 -17.47 -40.22
C ARG A 581 30.69 -17.50 -41.34
N ASP A 582 31.56 -18.49 -41.30
CA ASP A 582 32.59 -18.71 -42.31
C ASP A 582 32.34 -20.03 -43.02
N THR A 583 32.65 -20.09 -44.31
CA THR A 583 32.49 -21.28 -45.14
C THR A 583 33.76 -21.50 -45.95
N ILE A 584 34.42 -22.62 -45.72
CA ILE A 584 35.66 -22.98 -46.39
C ILE A 584 35.36 -24.02 -47.45
N ASP A 585 35.57 -23.65 -48.71
CA ASP A 585 35.48 -24.52 -49.87
C ASP A 585 36.83 -24.54 -50.61
N SER A 586 37.66 -25.56 -50.37
CA SER A 586 38.94 -25.69 -51.09
C SER A 586 39.39 -27.15 -51.17
N TYR A 587 40.06 -27.56 -52.26
CA TYR A 587 40.76 -28.86 -52.38
C TYR A 587 40.03 -30.14 -51.91
N GLY A 588 38.70 -30.23 -52.10
CA GLY A 588 37.91 -31.40 -51.63
C GLY A 588 37.45 -31.30 -50.17
N PHE A 589 37.65 -30.14 -49.55
CA PHE A 589 37.20 -29.81 -48.21
C PHE A 589 36.02 -28.83 -48.29
N HIS A 590 34.95 -29.13 -47.55
CA HIS A 590 33.82 -28.25 -47.30
C HIS A 590 33.64 -28.11 -45.79
N GLY A 591 33.65 -26.89 -45.26
CA GLY A 591 33.39 -26.66 -43.84
C GLY A 591 32.56 -25.42 -43.57
N VAL A 592 31.66 -25.49 -42.60
CA VAL A 592 30.87 -24.37 -42.11
C VAL A 592 31.23 -24.14 -40.65
N MET A 593 31.69 -22.94 -40.34
CA MET A 593 31.97 -22.50 -38.98
C MET A 593 30.99 -21.39 -38.60
N ILE A 594 30.40 -21.50 -37.41
CA ILE A 594 29.51 -20.49 -36.86
C ILE A 594 29.96 -20.18 -35.44
N SER A 595 30.08 -18.90 -35.10
CA SER A 595 30.12 -18.50 -33.71
C SER A 595 29.21 -17.32 -33.44
N ASP A 596 28.35 -17.47 -32.43
CA ASP A 596 27.40 -16.46 -32.01
C ASP A 596 27.52 -16.29 -30.49
N GLY A 597 27.49 -15.05 -30.02
CA GLY A 597 27.58 -14.81 -28.59
C GLY A 597 27.27 -13.38 -28.20
N ASN A 598 27.32 -13.14 -26.88
CA ASN A 598 27.09 -11.84 -26.31
C ASN A 598 27.99 -11.59 -25.11
N VAL A 599 28.39 -10.33 -24.96
CA VAL A 599 29.33 -9.86 -23.96
C VAL A 599 28.61 -8.88 -23.03
N GLU A 600 28.71 -9.10 -21.72
CA GLU A 600 28.28 -8.11 -20.74
C GLU A 600 29.14 -6.84 -20.83
N MET A 601 28.61 -5.72 -20.33
CA MET A 601 29.37 -4.46 -20.28
C MET A 601 30.66 -4.60 -19.46
N ASN A 602 30.73 -5.53 -18.50
CA ASN A 602 31.96 -5.85 -17.75
C ASN A 602 33.01 -6.65 -18.53
N GLY A 603 32.76 -6.90 -19.82
CA GLY A 603 33.62 -7.69 -20.67
C GLY A 603 33.37 -9.19 -20.57
N MET A 604 32.57 -9.70 -19.64
CA MET A 604 32.32 -11.14 -19.49
C MET A 604 31.53 -11.68 -20.68
N ILE A 605 31.96 -12.81 -21.24
CA ILE A 605 31.18 -13.56 -22.23
C ILE A 605 30.00 -14.19 -21.50
N LEU A 606 28.78 -13.72 -21.76
CA LEU A 606 27.57 -14.30 -21.17
C LEU A 606 27.28 -15.67 -21.75
N ASN A 607 27.31 -15.73 -23.09
CA ASN A 607 27.14 -16.93 -23.86
C ASN A 607 27.94 -16.79 -25.16
N ALA A 608 28.67 -17.82 -25.54
CA ALA A 608 29.29 -17.96 -26.85
C ALA A 608 29.13 -19.41 -27.30
N GLU A 609 28.43 -19.59 -28.40
CA GLU A 609 28.29 -20.88 -29.07
C GLU A 609 29.24 -20.92 -30.26
N TYR A 610 29.93 -22.03 -30.40
CA TYR A 610 30.83 -22.33 -31.49
C TYR A 610 30.38 -23.65 -32.14
N THR A 611 30.15 -23.63 -33.44
CA THR A 611 29.79 -24.81 -34.24
C THR A 611 30.74 -24.95 -35.43
N TYR A 612 31.18 -26.17 -35.69
CA TYR A 612 32.03 -26.54 -36.81
C TYR A 612 31.54 -27.82 -37.45
N ASP A 613 31.08 -27.69 -38.69
CA ASP A 613 30.78 -28.80 -39.57
C ASP A 613 31.88 -28.89 -40.62
N TRP A 614 32.45 -30.07 -40.82
CA TRP A 614 33.55 -30.28 -41.75
C TRP A 614 33.40 -31.60 -42.48
N THR A 615 33.58 -31.52 -43.79
CA THR A 615 33.52 -32.64 -44.71
C THR A 615 34.76 -32.63 -45.59
N ASN A 616 35.42 -33.78 -45.70
CA ASN A 616 36.65 -33.94 -46.49
C ASN A 616 36.54 -35.17 -47.40
N ASP A 617 36.60 -34.91 -48.71
CA ASP A 617 36.71 -35.90 -49.78
C ASP A 617 38.18 -36.10 -50.18
N GLN A 618 38.81 -37.13 -49.61
CA GLN A 618 40.19 -37.48 -49.97
C GLN A 618 40.23 -38.36 -51.23
N SER A 619 41.34 -38.27 -51.98
CA SER A 619 41.58 -39.14 -53.15
C SER A 619 41.54 -40.62 -52.75
N GLY A 620 40.64 -41.40 -53.36
CA GLY A 620 40.43 -42.83 -53.06
C GLY A 620 39.11 -43.16 -52.35
N ASN A 621 38.03 -42.40 -52.58
CA ASN A 621 36.67 -42.61 -52.06
C ASN A 621 36.56 -42.61 -50.52
N THR A 622 37.51 -41.98 -49.82
CA THR A 622 37.43 -41.81 -48.37
C THR A 622 36.82 -40.45 -48.05
N HIS A 623 35.75 -40.47 -47.25
CA HIS A 623 34.97 -39.30 -46.85
C HIS A 623 34.99 -39.16 -45.34
N THR A 624 35.43 -38.01 -44.83
CA THR A 624 35.47 -37.73 -43.39
C THR A 624 34.53 -36.59 -43.05
N GLU A 625 33.59 -36.84 -42.16
CA GLU A 625 32.70 -35.84 -41.56
C GLU A 625 33.14 -35.56 -40.12
N SER A 626 33.10 -34.31 -39.70
CA SER A 626 33.34 -33.89 -38.33
C SER A 626 32.31 -32.82 -37.96
N HIS A 627 31.64 -33.00 -36.82
CA HIS A 627 30.77 -32.00 -36.23
C HIS A 627 31.31 -31.68 -34.84
N ILE A 628 31.48 -30.40 -34.51
CA ILE A 628 31.89 -29.94 -33.18
C ILE A 628 30.97 -28.81 -32.76
N ARG A 629 30.47 -28.88 -31.53
CA ARG A 629 29.65 -27.84 -30.92
C ARG A 629 30.13 -27.58 -29.50
N VAL A 630 30.40 -26.33 -29.19
CA VAL A 630 30.86 -25.91 -27.85
C VAL A 630 30.07 -24.68 -27.41
N VAL A 631 29.60 -24.68 -26.16
CA VAL A 631 28.96 -23.52 -25.55
C VAL A 631 29.76 -23.10 -24.33
N VAL A 632 30.14 -21.82 -24.32
CA VAL A 632 30.86 -21.16 -23.24
C VAL A 632 29.97 -20.12 -22.59
N THR A 633 29.89 -20.11 -21.25
CA THR A 633 29.09 -19.12 -20.51
C THR A 633 29.84 -18.55 -19.32
N GLY A 634 29.64 -17.26 -19.05
CA GLY A 634 30.20 -16.57 -17.89
C GLY A 634 31.72 -16.43 -17.90
N LEU A 635 32.39 -16.50 -19.06
CA LEU A 635 33.86 -16.42 -19.15
C LEU A 635 34.32 -14.97 -18.94
N PRO A 636 35.03 -14.65 -17.84
CA PRO A 636 35.42 -13.28 -17.56
C PRO A 636 36.55 -12.80 -18.48
N TYR A 637 36.53 -11.50 -18.78
CA TYR A 637 37.65 -10.82 -19.44
C TYR A 637 38.95 -11.02 -18.66
N THR A 638 40.05 -11.26 -19.38
CA THR A 638 41.36 -11.53 -18.78
C THR A 638 42.33 -10.38 -18.98
N SER A 639 42.62 -10.02 -20.23
CA SER A 639 43.59 -8.96 -20.56
C SER A 639 43.47 -8.49 -22.00
N ASP A 640 44.08 -7.35 -22.31
CA ASP A 640 44.39 -6.92 -23.66
C ASP A 640 45.91 -6.86 -23.87
N TYR A 641 46.35 -7.06 -25.12
CA TYR A 641 47.76 -6.96 -25.46
C TYR A 641 47.94 -6.52 -26.92
N LEU A 642 49.14 -6.04 -27.25
CA LEU A 642 49.51 -5.65 -28.61
C LEU A 642 50.39 -6.74 -29.23
N ASN A 643 50.04 -7.21 -30.42
CA ASN A 643 50.84 -8.14 -31.20
C ASN A 643 50.98 -7.64 -32.64
N LEU A 644 52.21 -7.48 -33.11
CA LEU A 644 52.50 -6.95 -34.46
C LEU A 644 51.78 -5.62 -34.80
N GLY A 645 51.45 -4.81 -33.78
CA GLY A 645 50.75 -3.54 -33.96
C GLY A 645 49.22 -3.62 -33.97
N HIS A 646 48.66 -4.83 -33.87
CA HIS A 646 47.22 -5.07 -33.71
C HIS A 646 46.87 -5.20 -32.23
N GLN A 647 45.69 -4.72 -31.85
CA GLN A 647 45.17 -4.88 -30.49
C GLN A 647 44.36 -6.17 -30.38
N HIS A 648 44.60 -6.90 -29.29
CA HIS A 648 43.98 -8.18 -29.02
C HIS A 648 43.26 -8.11 -27.68
N VAL A 649 42.01 -8.61 -27.64
CA VAL A 649 41.23 -8.78 -26.41
C VAL A 649 41.16 -10.27 -26.10
N ARG A 650 41.64 -10.67 -24.92
CA ARG A 650 41.87 -12.07 -24.56
C ARG A 650 41.04 -12.53 -23.36
N TYR A 651 40.56 -13.76 -23.48
CA TYR A 651 39.80 -14.50 -22.48
C TYR A 651 40.44 -15.86 -22.29
N THR A 652 41.19 -16.06 -21.21
CA THR A 652 41.96 -17.29 -21.03
C THR A 652 41.74 -17.91 -19.66
N LYS A 653 41.48 -19.22 -19.65
CA LYS A 653 41.43 -20.05 -18.43
C LYS A 653 42.21 -21.33 -18.64
N GLU A 654 42.96 -21.71 -17.61
CA GLU A 654 43.89 -22.84 -17.65
C GLU A 654 43.42 -23.97 -16.74
N ALA A 655 43.71 -25.20 -17.17
CA ALA A 655 43.47 -26.44 -16.45
C ALA A 655 42.05 -26.53 -15.86
N ALA A 656 41.94 -26.83 -14.57
CA ALA A 656 40.67 -27.00 -13.88
C ALA A 656 39.83 -25.70 -13.83
N GLU A 657 40.42 -24.52 -14.04
CA GLU A 657 39.68 -23.26 -14.03
C GLU A 657 38.81 -23.08 -15.28
N ALA A 658 39.09 -23.79 -16.37
CA ALA A 658 38.27 -23.71 -17.59
C ALA A 658 36.93 -24.45 -17.47
N VAL A 659 36.87 -25.50 -16.63
CA VAL A 659 35.74 -26.42 -16.48
C VAL A 659 34.39 -25.71 -16.28
N PRO A 660 34.25 -24.71 -15.38
CA PRO A 660 32.95 -24.11 -15.09
C PRO A 660 32.37 -23.31 -16.25
N TYR A 661 33.19 -22.94 -17.24
CA TYR A 661 32.79 -22.05 -18.31
C TYR A 661 32.29 -22.80 -19.54
N ILE A 662 32.59 -24.10 -19.69
CA ILE A 662 32.11 -24.92 -20.82
C ILE A 662 30.86 -25.67 -20.37
N THR A 663 29.70 -25.21 -20.82
CA THR A 663 28.40 -25.79 -20.45
C THR A 663 27.95 -26.90 -21.38
N LEU A 664 28.46 -26.89 -22.62
CA LEU A 664 28.23 -27.95 -23.60
C LEU A 664 29.51 -28.18 -24.40
N MET A 665 29.83 -29.45 -24.64
CA MET A 665 30.84 -29.85 -25.61
C MET A 665 30.38 -31.14 -26.28
N GLU A 666 30.22 -31.09 -27.60
CA GLU A 666 29.86 -32.21 -28.45
C GLU A 666 30.87 -32.25 -29.59
N ALA A 667 31.35 -33.45 -29.92
CA ALA A 667 32.10 -33.66 -31.15
C ALA A 667 31.81 -35.05 -31.68
N THR A 668 31.59 -35.17 -32.99
CA THR A 668 31.45 -36.44 -33.68
C THR A 668 32.38 -36.45 -34.89
N TYR A 669 32.93 -37.62 -35.15
CA TYR A 669 33.81 -37.87 -36.28
C TYR A 669 33.34 -39.15 -36.95
N THR A 670 33.18 -39.08 -38.26
CA THR A 670 32.76 -40.23 -39.06
C THR A 670 33.67 -40.31 -40.26
N GLN A 671 34.33 -41.45 -40.44
CA GLN A 671 35.06 -41.78 -41.65
C GLN A 671 34.30 -42.87 -42.40
N SER A 672 34.11 -42.67 -43.70
CA SER A 672 33.56 -43.65 -44.60
C SER A 672 34.47 -43.89 -45.79
N VAL A 673 34.43 -45.09 -46.34
CA VAL A 673 35.15 -45.49 -47.56
C VAL A 673 34.10 -46.11 -48.48
N ASP A 674 34.01 -45.61 -49.72
CA ASP A 674 32.99 -46.02 -50.70
C ASP A 674 31.55 -45.94 -50.15
N GLY A 675 31.27 -44.93 -49.30
CA GLY A 675 29.97 -44.73 -48.65
C GLY A 675 29.67 -45.67 -47.48
N THR A 676 30.60 -46.53 -47.09
CA THR A 676 30.48 -47.39 -45.89
C THR A 676 31.26 -46.77 -44.74
N VAL A 677 30.61 -46.50 -43.59
CA VAL A 677 31.28 -46.00 -42.39
C VAL A 677 32.29 -47.04 -41.89
N THR A 678 33.57 -46.69 -41.92
CA THR A 678 34.68 -47.54 -41.46
C THR A 678 35.09 -47.23 -40.03
N GLN A 679 34.92 -45.99 -39.59
CA GLN A 679 35.20 -45.55 -38.22
C GLN A 679 34.21 -44.45 -37.82
N SER A 680 33.75 -44.47 -36.58
CA SER A 680 32.99 -43.36 -36.01
C SER A 680 33.24 -43.29 -34.52
N TRP A 681 33.45 -42.08 -34.01
CA TRP A 681 33.61 -41.85 -32.59
C TRP A 681 33.03 -40.48 -32.18
N SER A 682 32.49 -40.43 -30.97
CA SER A 682 31.91 -39.22 -30.37
C SER A 682 32.64 -38.85 -29.08
N TYR A 683 32.68 -37.56 -28.78
CA TYR A 683 33.24 -37.01 -27.56
C TYR A 683 32.49 -37.52 -26.33
N ILE A 684 33.23 -37.87 -25.27
CA ILE A 684 32.70 -38.26 -23.97
C ILE A 684 33.06 -37.20 -22.92
N SER A 685 34.34 -36.90 -22.76
CA SER A 685 34.81 -36.00 -21.70
C SER A 685 36.19 -35.41 -22.01
N THR A 686 36.54 -34.34 -21.28
CA THR A 686 37.84 -33.68 -21.36
C THR A 686 38.59 -33.87 -20.05
N ASN A 687 39.86 -34.24 -20.12
CA ASN A 687 40.74 -34.34 -18.97
C ASN A 687 41.51 -33.02 -18.77
N TRP A 688 40.92 -32.11 -18.01
CA TRP A 688 41.47 -30.78 -17.67
C TRP A 688 42.69 -30.78 -16.74
N SER A 689 43.09 -31.96 -16.27
CA SER A 689 44.15 -32.13 -15.25
C SER A 689 45.42 -32.79 -15.80
N HIS A 690 45.49 -33.01 -17.11
CA HIS A 690 46.60 -33.75 -17.71
C HIS A 690 47.91 -32.92 -17.74
N PRO A 691 49.02 -33.39 -17.15
CA PRO A 691 50.25 -32.59 -16.98
C PRO A 691 51.02 -32.31 -18.28
N ASP A 692 50.83 -33.12 -19.32
CA ASP A 692 51.52 -32.96 -20.62
C ASP A 692 50.70 -32.20 -21.68
N ALA A 693 49.50 -31.71 -21.32
CA ALA A 693 48.64 -30.95 -22.22
C ALA A 693 48.39 -29.55 -21.64
N THR A 694 48.62 -28.49 -22.42
CA THR A 694 48.13 -27.15 -22.08
C THR A 694 46.62 -27.19 -22.17
N SER A 695 45.97 -27.31 -21.01
CA SER A 695 44.53 -27.45 -20.89
C SER A 695 43.89 -26.06 -20.89
N THR A 696 43.80 -25.44 -22.06
CA THR A 696 43.49 -24.00 -22.18
C THR A 696 42.16 -23.80 -22.90
N LEU A 697 41.29 -22.98 -22.33
CA LEU A 697 40.18 -22.32 -23.04
C LEU A 697 40.60 -20.89 -23.34
N ASP A 698 40.73 -20.57 -24.62
CA ASP A 698 41.19 -19.26 -25.09
C ASP A 698 40.23 -18.73 -26.16
N MET A 699 39.70 -17.53 -25.90
CA MET A 699 38.98 -16.75 -26.90
C MET A 699 39.70 -15.43 -27.10
N GLU A 700 40.03 -15.11 -28.34
CA GLU A 700 40.81 -13.93 -28.68
C GLU A 700 40.14 -13.15 -29.80
N PHE A 701 39.87 -11.87 -29.58
CA PHE A 701 39.34 -10.95 -30.58
C PHE A 701 40.49 -10.10 -31.13
N HIS A 702 40.53 -9.93 -32.46
CA HIS A 702 41.65 -9.29 -33.17
C HIS A 702 41.14 -8.12 -34.00
N GLU A 703 41.81 -6.96 -33.90
CA GLU A 703 41.60 -5.77 -34.74
C GLU A 703 42.12 -5.89 -36.19
#